data_AF-A0A1A8R3N6-F1
#
_entry.id   AF-A0A1A8R3N6-F1
#
_cell.length_a   1.000
_cell.length_b   1.000
_cell.length_c   1.000
_cell.angle_alpha   90.00
_cell.angle_beta   90.00
_cell.angle_gamma   90.00
#
_symmetry.space_group_name_H-M   'P 1'
#
loop_
_entity.id
_entity.type
_entity.pdbx_description
1 polymer ?
#
loop_
_entity_poly.entity_id
_entity_poly.type
_entity_poly.pdbx_seq_one_letter_code
_entity_poly.pdbx_strand_id
1 'polypeptide(L)'
;MSSSVTSGTTNKPLSPYKKRGSLQYATSTVDARGPRRLLTSQHSLPGIPVALKQSIDLRTSMDGKYKEIAEELFSRSLAESEMRSAPYEFPEDSPIEQLEEKRHRLERQISQDVKFEPDILLRAKQDFMKTDSATDLEFMKEQSEAPDQQEREPVTEKEYQRVTISGEEKCGVPFTDLLDAAKCVVKALFIRQKYMSLSLQSFCRTTTRYLQELSERPLDLDIYEEEIPETSTNADATVHPPASDKHPYENQDPTSMPSDMGYGCKMVNGVMHVYTTRDVMEKNTELDLPYPDLQEYIADMNIMMALIINGPVKSFCYRRLQYLSSKFQMHILLNEMKELAAQKKVPHRDFYNIRKVDTHIHASSCMNQKHLLRFIKRAMKKYPKEIVHVERGKGQTLMEVFESMNLTAFDLSVDTLDMHADRNTFHRFDKFNAKYNPIGESILREIFIKTDNYIKGKYFGHIIKEVMADLEESKYQNVELRLSIYGRSRDEWDKLAKWAVKYQVFSNNVRWLVQIPRLFDVYHTKRQLSTFQELLENIFMPLFEVTISPSSHPELHLFLQHVVGFDSVDDESKPELHIFNMDSPLPAKWTEEDNPPYSYYLYYMYANMTVLNHLRRQRGFHTLVLRPHCGEAGPIHHLVSGFMLSENISHGLLLRKAPVLQYLYYLAQIGIAMSPLSNNSLFLSYHRNPLPEYLSRGLMVSLSTDDPLQFHFTKEPLMEEYSIAAQVWKLSSCDMCELARNSVLMSGFSHEMKSYWLGPNYIKEGQESNDIRRSNVPDIRVAYRYETMCEELNLITQAIRTDELETIEEEGALCMGAVHAEK
;
A
#
# COMPACT_ATOMS: atom_id res chain seq x y z
N MET A 1 -5.25 -25.40 50.75
CA MET A 1 -5.60 -25.96 52.08
C MET A 1 -6.27 -24.85 52.89
N SER A 2 -7.33 -25.03 53.68
CA SER A 2 -8.29 -26.16 53.77
C SER A 2 -9.43 -25.87 54.79
N SER A 3 -10.70 -25.81 54.34
CA SER A 3 -11.95 -26.06 55.12
C SER A 3 -12.26 -25.16 56.34
N SER A 4 -13.47 -25.08 56.94
CA SER A 4 -14.70 -25.92 56.90
C SER A 4 -15.99 -25.06 57.24
N VAL A 5 -17.18 -25.31 56.66
CA VAL A 5 -18.36 -26.13 57.15
C VAL A 5 -19.21 -25.45 58.27
N THR A 6 -20.57 -25.32 58.28
CA THR A 6 -21.72 -25.41 57.31
C THR A 6 -23.03 -24.85 57.95
N SER A 7 -24.14 -24.75 57.18
CA SER A 7 -25.60 -24.77 57.55
C SER A 7 -26.35 -23.44 57.80
N GLY A 8 -27.65 -23.30 57.41
CA GLY A 8 -28.46 -24.12 56.48
C GLY A 8 -29.99 -23.86 56.49
N THR A 9 -30.64 -23.99 55.31
CA THR A 9 -32.12 -24.11 55.04
C THR A 9 -33.06 -22.94 55.41
N THR A 10 -34.14 -22.55 54.69
CA THR A 10 -34.80 -22.93 53.40
C THR A 10 -35.54 -21.65 52.86
N ASN A 11 -36.54 -21.55 51.95
CA ASN A 11 -37.53 -22.44 51.30
C ASN A 11 -38.06 -21.87 49.92
N LYS A 12 -39.26 -22.29 49.48
CA LYS A 12 -40.06 -21.89 48.28
C LYS A 12 -41.56 -21.67 48.71
N PRO A 13 -42.59 -21.29 47.88
CA PRO A 13 -42.79 -21.66 46.46
C PRO A 13 -43.68 -20.78 45.50
N LEU A 14 -43.78 -21.29 44.24
CA LEU A 14 -44.94 -21.31 43.32
C LEU A 14 -45.39 -20.08 42.48
N SER A 15 -46.02 -20.41 41.34
CA SER A 15 -46.69 -19.54 40.35
C SER A 15 -48.08 -20.11 40.00
N PRO A 16 -48.89 -19.43 39.17
CA PRO A 16 -49.63 -20.18 38.14
C PRO A 16 -49.82 -19.46 36.77
N TYR A 17 -50.03 -20.27 35.72
CA TYR A 17 -50.46 -19.89 34.36
C TYR A 17 -51.99 -19.71 34.24
N LYS A 18 -52.47 -18.99 33.20
CA LYS A 18 -53.78 -19.25 32.56
C LYS A 18 -53.82 -18.79 31.08
N LYS A 19 -54.86 -19.19 30.32
CA LYS A 19 -54.89 -19.20 28.84
C LYS A 19 -56.03 -18.39 28.21
N ARG A 20 -55.77 -17.88 26.99
CA ARG A 20 -56.64 -17.67 25.79
C ARG A 20 -58.02 -16.99 25.92
N GLY A 21 -58.26 -16.07 24.98
CA GLY A 21 -59.58 -15.66 24.46
C GLY A 21 -59.43 -15.09 23.03
N SER A 22 -60.45 -15.18 22.17
CA SER A 22 -60.36 -14.82 20.74
C SER A 22 -61.73 -14.59 20.07
N LEU A 23 -61.89 -13.49 19.31
CA LEU A 23 -62.93 -13.14 18.29
C LEU A 23 -62.39 -11.87 17.58
N GLN A 24 -62.11 -11.83 16.26
CA GLN A 24 -62.97 -11.78 15.06
C GLN A 24 -63.49 -10.37 14.63
N TYR A 25 -62.91 -9.91 13.50
CA TYR A 25 -63.47 -9.10 12.39
C TYR A 25 -64.52 -7.99 12.58
N ALA A 26 -64.18 -6.80 12.07
CA ALA A 26 -65.06 -5.91 11.29
C ALA A 26 -64.21 -5.07 10.30
N THR A 27 -64.79 -4.61 9.18
CA THR A 27 -64.08 -3.92 8.08
C THR A 27 -64.60 -2.50 7.82
N SER A 28 -63.72 -1.58 7.40
CA SER A 28 -64.07 -0.35 6.68
C SER A 28 -62.87 0.19 5.90
N THR A 29 -63.13 1.00 4.86
CA THR A 29 -62.15 1.47 3.86
C THR A 29 -61.94 3.00 3.88
N VAL A 30 -60.83 3.47 3.29
CA VAL A 30 -60.64 4.69 2.44
C VAL A 30 -59.16 5.14 2.46
N ASP A 31 -58.64 5.58 1.31
CA ASP A 31 -57.27 6.08 1.10
C ASP A 31 -57.04 7.54 1.55
N ALA A 32 -55.79 7.87 1.96
CA ALA A 32 -54.92 8.86 1.29
C ALA A 32 -53.70 9.37 2.11
N ARG A 33 -52.50 9.29 1.51
CA ARG A 33 -51.33 10.22 1.62
C ARG A 33 -50.71 10.58 3.00
N GLY A 34 -49.87 9.68 3.54
CA GLY A 34 -48.70 10.00 4.39
C GLY A 34 -48.94 10.52 5.82
N PRO A 35 -47.90 10.87 6.62
CA PRO A 35 -46.45 10.77 6.38
C PRO A 35 -45.70 9.87 7.42
N ARG A 36 -44.36 9.93 7.43
CA ARG A 36 -43.40 9.57 8.51
C ARG A 36 -43.82 8.51 9.57
N ARG A 37 -43.18 7.33 9.54
CA ARG A 37 -42.98 6.53 10.77
C ARG A 37 -41.63 6.87 11.41
N LEU A 38 -41.63 7.19 12.69
CA LEU A 38 -40.44 7.05 13.52
C LEU A 38 -40.18 5.54 13.73
N LEU A 39 -38.91 5.14 13.72
CA LEU A 39 -38.47 3.94 14.43
C LEU A 39 -37.80 4.41 15.71
N THR A 40 -38.27 3.89 16.84
CA THR A 40 -37.78 4.24 18.17
C THR A 40 -36.44 3.58 18.47
N SER A 41 -35.52 4.32 19.09
CA SER A 41 -34.25 3.77 19.54
C SER A 41 -34.42 2.78 20.69
N GLN A 42 -33.80 1.61 20.57
CA GLN A 42 -33.05 0.92 21.63
C GLN A 42 -32.32 -0.31 21.06
N HIS A 43 -31.34 -0.80 21.82
CA HIS A 43 -30.46 -1.94 21.53
C HIS A 43 -29.41 -1.72 20.43
N SER A 44 -28.22 -1.34 20.91
CA SER A 44 -26.98 -2.01 20.50
C SER A 44 -27.20 -3.52 20.36
N LEU A 45 -26.84 -4.11 19.22
CA LEU A 45 -26.98 -5.55 18.98
C LEU A 45 -26.15 -6.36 19.99
N PRO A 46 -26.75 -7.29 20.75
CA PRO A 46 -25.99 -8.14 21.65
C PRO A 46 -25.33 -9.28 20.87
N GLY A 47 -24.02 -9.20 20.66
CA GLY A 47 -23.18 -10.37 20.35
C GLY A 47 -23.43 -11.03 18.98
N ILE A 48 -23.83 -10.27 17.97
CA ILE A 48 -23.68 -10.68 16.56
C ILE A 48 -22.48 -9.90 16.02
N PRO A 49 -21.32 -10.53 15.76
CA PRO A 49 -20.20 -9.85 15.09
C PRO A 49 -20.61 -9.45 13.67
N VAL A 50 -19.84 -8.60 13.00
CA VAL A 50 -19.84 -8.55 11.51
C VAL A 50 -19.09 -9.77 10.95
N ALA A 51 -19.44 -10.94 11.49
CA ALA A 51 -19.28 -12.20 10.81
C ALA A 51 -20.17 -12.12 9.58
N LEU A 52 -19.53 -11.83 8.45
CA LEU A 52 -19.89 -12.40 7.16
C LEU A 52 -20.54 -13.76 7.41
N LYS A 53 -21.81 -13.94 7.04
CA LYS A 53 -22.36 -15.29 6.87
C LYS A 53 -21.73 -15.88 5.62
N GLN A 54 -20.48 -16.28 5.77
CA GLN A 54 -19.75 -17.08 4.81
C GLN A 54 -20.56 -18.37 4.63
N SER A 55 -21.03 -18.59 3.40
CA SER A 55 -21.69 -19.82 2.99
C SER A 55 -20.70 -20.99 3.05
N ILE A 56 -19.45 -20.72 2.66
CA ILE A 56 -18.32 -21.64 2.72
C ILE A 56 -17.87 -21.88 4.16
N ASP A 57 -17.57 -23.13 4.51
CA ASP A 57 -16.85 -23.43 5.73
C ASP A 57 -15.34 -23.18 5.63
N LEU A 58 -14.92 -21.92 5.80
CA LEU A 58 -13.52 -21.50 5.95
C LEU A 58 -12.93 -21.83 7.33
N ARG A 59 -13.35 -22.96 7.91
CA ARG A 59 -12.73 -23.56 9.10
C ARG A 59 -11.38 -24.17 8.73
N THR A 60 -10.41 -24.01 9.63
CA THR A 60 -9.01 -24.45 9.46
C THR A 60 -8.51 -25.16 10.73
N SER A 61 -7.36 -25.82 10.63
CA SER A 61 -6.70 -26.50 11.75
C SER A 61 -6.35 -25.61 12.97
N MET A 62 -6.49 -24.29 12.83
CA MET A 62 -6.13 -23.27 13.83
C MET A 62 -7.31 -22.59 14.54
N ASP A 63 -8.57 -22.83 14.12
CA ASP A 63 -9.71 -22.15 14.73
C ASP A 63 -9.80 -22.41 16.25
N GLY A 64 -10.09 -21.35 17.00
CA GLY A 64 -10.07 -21.35 18.47
C GLY A 64 -8.69 -21.10 19.11
N LYS A 65 -7.57 -21.15 18.36
CA LYS A 65 -6.21 -21.01 18.91
C LYS A 65 -5.47 -19.73 18.48
N TYR A 66 -6.04 -18.93 17.58
CA TYR A 66 -5.34 -17.78 16.96
C TYR A 66 -4.66 -16.83 17.96
N LYS A 67 -5.29 -16.54 19.11
CA LYS A 67 -4.69 -15.67 20.14
C LYS A 67 -3.41 -16.27 20.73
N GLU A 68 -3.44 -17.55 21.13
CA GLU A 68 -2.28 -18.26 21.70
C GLU A 68 -1.11 -18.31 20.70
N ILE A 69 -1.44 -18.57 19.42
CA ILE A 69 -0.48 -18.65 18.32
C ILE A 69 0.13 -17.26 18.01
N ALA A 70 -0.67 -16.19 18.06
CA ALA A 70 -0.18 -14.82 17.87
C ALA A 70 0.70 -14.34 19.03
N GLU A 71 0.34 -14.65 20.28
CA GLU A 71 1.14 -14.36 21.48
C GLU A 71 2.52 -15.07 21.41
N GLU A 72 2.60 -16.25 20.79
CA GLU A 72 3.89 -16.91 20.53
C GLU A 72 4.76 -16.13 19.53
N LEU A 73 4.19 -15.61 18.43
CA LEU A 73 4.94 -14.80 17.47
C LEU A 73 5.48 -13.52 18.11
N PHE A 74 4.67 -12.81 18.90
CA PHE A 74 5.15 -11.64 19.64
C PHE A 74 6.27 -11.99 20.63
N SER A 75 6.12 -13.09 21.38
CA SER A 75 7.14 -13.57 22.32
C SER A 75 8.48 -13.88 21.62
N ARG A 76 8.42 -14.52 20.44
CA ARG A 76 9.60 -14.76 19.60
C ARG A 76 10.21 -13.46 19.07
N SER A 77 9.39 -12.50 18.63
CA SER A 77 9.86 -11.22 18.11
C SER A 77 10.54 -10.36 19.18
N LEU A 78 10.08 -10.41 20.43
CA LEU A 78 10.74 -9.75 21.56
C LEU A 78 12.08 -10.42 21.88
N ALA A 79 12.15 -11.76 21.89
CA ALA A 79 13.40 -12.50 22.10
C ALA A 79 14.44 -12.27 20.98
N GLU A 80 14.00 -12.17 19.72
CA GLU A 80 14.87 -11.77 18.60
C GLU A 80 15.36 -10.30 18.75
N SER A 81 14.55 -9.41 19.33
CA SER A 81 14.96 -8.03 19.63
C SER A 81 15.94 -7.91 20.82
N GLU A 82 15.92 -8.84 21.78
CA GLU A 82 16.94 -8.95 22.83
C GLU A 82 18.26 -9.54 22.30
N MET A 83 18.18 -10.46 21.32
CA MET A 83 19.34 -11.02 20.62
C MET A 83 19.98 -10.02 19.64
N ARG A 84 20.65 -8.99 20.19
CA ARG A 84 21.57 -8.09 19.47
C ARG A 84 22.84 -8.80 18.97
N SER A 85 22.66 -9.74 18.05
CA SER A 85 23.71 -10.20 17.15
C SER A 85 23.86 -9.21 16.00
N ALA A 86 25.08 -8.79 15.69
CA ALA A 86 25.34 -8.01 14.49
C ALA A 86 25.15 -8.92 13.26
N PRO A 87 24.50 -8.46 12.16
CA PRO A 87 24.15 -9.29 11.01
C PRO A 87 25.35 -9.59 10.08
N TYR A 88 26.46 -10.05 10.66
CA TYR A 88 27.55 -10.65 9.91
C TYR A 88 27.17 -12.07 9.52
N GLU A 89 27.02 -12.28 8.21
CA GLU A 89 27.35 -13.52 7.51
C GLU A 89 27.01 -14.83 8.24
N PHE A 90 25.71 -15.12 8.34
CA PHE A 90 25.30 -16.51 8.10
C PHE A 90 25.58 -16.82 6.62
N PRO A 91 26.36 -17.87 6.30
CA PRO A 91 26.37 -18.44 4.96
C PRO A 91 24.96 -18.85 4.55
N GLU A 92 24.69 -18.91 3.26
CA GLU A 92 23.38 -19.32 2.75
C GLU A 92 23.10 -20.81 3.04
N ASP A 93 24.16 -21.61 3.28
CA ASP A 93 24.12 -23.03 3.65
C ASP A 93 23.33 -23.34 4.94
N SER A 94 22.03 -23.59 4.81
CA SER A 94 21.26 -24.20 5.89
C SER A 94 21.73 -25.65 6.15
N PRO A 95 21.86 -26.11 7.41
CA PRO A 95 22.08 -27.54 7.70
C PRO A 95 21.00 -28.46 7.11
N ILE A 96 19.79 -27.91 6.86
CA ILE A 96 18.69 -28.61 6.18
C ILE A 96 19.00 -28.78 4.70
N GLU A 97 19.54 -27.76 4.01
CA GLU A 97 19.97 -27.90 2.61
C GLU A 97 21.11 -28.92 2.47
N GLN A 98 22.06 -28.99 3.40
CA GLN A 98 23.07 -30.06 3.36
C GLN A 98 22.49 -31.47 3.57
N LEU A 99 21.31 -31.60 4.18
CA LEU A 99 20.59 -32.88 4.32
C LEU A 99 19.73 -33.17 3.09
N GLU A 100 19.02 -32.18 2.56
CA GLU A 100 18.20 -32.30 1.35
C GLU A 100 19.05 -32.46 0.08
N GLU A 101 20.22 -31.81 -0.01
CA GLU A 101 21.15 -31.97 -1.13
C GLU A 101 21.89 -33.31 -1.05
N LYS A 102 22.22 -33.81 0.16
CA LYS A 102 22.67 -35.21 0.33
C LYS A 102 21.58 -36.20 -0.06
N ARG A 103 20.32 -35.95 0.31
CA ARG A 103 19.18 -36.78 -0.06
C ARG A 103 18.95 -36.76 -1.58
N HIS A 104 18.98 -35.59 -2.23
CA HIS A 104 18.88 -35.48 -3.67
C HIS A 104 20.09 -36.05 -4.42
N ARG A 105 21.30 -36.00 -3.86
CA ARG A 105 22.46 -36.75 -4.40
C ARG A 105 22.25 -38.26 -4.31
N LEU A 106 21.66 -38.76 -3.21
CA LEU A 106 21.30 -40.17 -3.05
C LEU A 106 20.16 -40.59 -4.00
N GLU A 107 19.12 -39.78 -4.14
CA GLU A 107 18.02 -39.99 -5.09
C GLU A 107 18.52 -39.92 -6.54
N ARG A 108 19.49 -39.05 -6.87
CA ARG A 108 20.16 -39.03 -8.19
C ARG A 108 21.02 -40.27 -8.43
N GLN A 109 21.69 -40.82 -7.41
CA GLN A 109 22.40 -42.10 -7.53
C GLN A 109 21.43 -43.26 -7.77
N ILE A 110 20.30 -43.31 -7.03
CA ILE A 110 19.24 -44.32 -7.24
C ILE A 110 18.59 -44.19 -8.61
N SER A 111 18.42 -42.96 -9.12
CA SER A 111 17.85 -42.68 -10.44
C SER A 111 18.79 -43.07 -11.61
N GLN A 112 20.10 -43.23 -11.37
CA GLN A 112 21.07 -43.59 -12.42
C GLN A 112 21.09 -45.08 -12.79
N ASP A 113 20.46 -45.96 -12.02
CA ASP A 113 20.35 -47.39 -12.35
C ASP A 113 19.21 -47.74 -13.34
N VAL A 114 18.38 -46.76 -13.74
CA VAL A 114 17.36 -46.95 -14.78
C VAL A 114 17.93 -46.64 -16.17
N LYS A 115 18.34 -47.69 -16.89
CA LYS A 115 18.87 -47.60 -18.26
C LYS A 115 17.83 -47.06 -19.26
N PHE A 116 18.23 -46.08 -20.06
CA PHE A 116 17.53 -45.66 -21.29
C PHE A 116 18.50 -45.66 -22.48
N GLU A 117 17.96 -45.82 -23.70
CA GLU A 117 18.72 -46.09 -24.93
C GLU A 117 19.25 -44.84 -25.65
N PRO A 118 20.28 -44.95 -26.53
CA PRO A 118 21.08 -43.81 -26.96
C PRO A 118 20.52 -42.93 -28.10
N ASP A 119 19.43 -43.33 -28.75
CA ASP A 119 19.08 -42.84 -30.10
C ASP A 119 18.48 -41.41 -30.16
N ILE A 120 17.94 -40.88 -29.05
CA ILE A 120 17.28 -39.55 -29.03
C ILE A 120 18.29 -38.42 -29.25
N LEU A 121 19.52 -38.55 -28.74
CA LEU A 121 20.57 -37.53 -28.84
C LEU A 121 21.13 -37.36 -30.27
N LEU A 122 20.94 -38.34 -31.16
CA LEU A 122 21.51 -38.29 -32.50
C LEU A 122 20.67 -37.43 -33.47
N ARG A 123 19.34 -37.40 -33.32
CA ARG A 123 18.45 -36.52 -34.13
C ARG A 123 18.61 -35.05 -33.78
N ALA A 124 18.59 -34.72 -32.48
CA ALA A 124 18.73 -33.33 -32.02
C ALA A 124 20.02 -32.65 -32.53
N LYS A 125 21.06 -33.42 -32.85
CA LYS A 125 22.34 -32.94 -33.40
C LYS A 125 22.35 -32.73 -34.92
N GLN A 126 21.40 -33.31 -35.67
CA GLN A 126 21.33 -33.17 -37.14
C GLN A 126 20.45 -32.00 -37.57
N ASP A 127 19.41 -31.68 -36.82
CA ASP A 127 18.50 -30.56 -37.15
C ASP A 127 19.10 -29.19 -36.76
N PHE A 128 19.93 -29.14 -35.70
CA PHE A 128 20.60 -27.91 -35.24
C PHE A 128 21.74 -27.39 -36.15
N MET A 129 22.01 -28.05 -37.29
CA MET A 129 23.10 -27.71 -38.21
C MET A 129 22.63 -27.34 -39.63
N LYS A 130 21.37 -26.91 -39.80
CA LYS A 130 20.79 -26.60 -41.12
C LYS A 130 20.15 -25.21 -41.28
N THR A 131 20.11 -24.40 -40.23
CA THR A 131 19.47 -23.07 -40.26
C THR A 131 20.50 -21.97 -40.48
N ASP A 132 21.07 -21.90 -41.69
CA ASP A 132 22.17 -20.98 -42.00
C ASP A 132 21.79 -19.89 -43.03
N SER A 133 21.32 -18.77 -42.47
CA SER A 133 21.51 -17.35 -42.87
C SER A 133 21.25 -16.84 -44.30
N ALA A 134 21.03 -17.67 -45.32
CA ALA A 134 20.85 -17.22 -46.70
C ALA A 134 19.39 -16.88 -47.06
N THR A 135 18.48 -17.84 -46.90
CA THR A 135 17.12 -17.81 -47.50
C THR A 135 16.24 -16.69 -46.93
N ASP A 136 16.33 -16.43 -45.63
CA ASP A 136 15.53 -15.40 -44.96
C ASP A 136 15.90 -13.98 -45.44
N LEU A 137 17.15 -13.79 -45.89
CA LEU A 137 17.65 -12.50 -46.39
C LEU A 137 17.11 -12.14 -47.78
N GLU A 138 16.72 -13.14 -48.58
CA GLU A 138 16.07 -12.95 -49.87
C GLU A 138 14.57 -12.67 -49.68
N PHE A 139 13.92 -13.38 -48.76
CA PHE A 139 12.49 -13.18 -48.44
C PHE A 139 12.21 -11.75 -47.90
N MET A 140 13.14 -11.15 -47.14
CA MET A 140 13.03 -9.75 -46.72
C MET A 140 13.23 -8.73 -47.86
N LYS A 141 13.94 -9.09 -48.94
CA LYS A 141 14.09 -8.20 -50.11
C LYS A 141 12.84 -8.18 -50.97
N GLU A 142 12.18 -9.31 -51.20
CA GLU A 142 10.98 -9.35 -52.05
C GLU A 142 9.81 -8.54 -51.44
N GLN A 143 9.75 -8.38 -50.11
CA GLN A 143 8.79 -7.49 -49.45
C GLN A 143 9.12 -5.99 -49.55
N SER A 144 10.27 -5.61 -50.12
CA SER A 144 10.72 -4.21 -50.23
C SER A 144 10.18 -3.48 -51.48
N GLU A 145 9.56 -4.18 -52.44
CA GLU A 145 9.15 -3.61 -53.75
C GLU A 145 7.62 -3.64 -53.99
N ALA A 146 6.82 -3.46 -52.94
CA ALA A 146 5.36 -3.28 -53.04
C ALA A 146 4.95 -1.79 -52.94
N PRO A 147 4.10 -1.26 -53.84
CA PRO A 147 3.72 0.15 -53.83
C PRO A 147 2.68 0.50 -52.76
N ASP A 148 2.83 1.72 -52.23
CA ASP A 148 2.05 2.40 -51.19
C ASP A 148 0.52 2.19 -51.26
N GLN A 149 -0.08 1.64 -50.19
CA GLN A 149 -1.55 1.64 -50.02
C GLN A 149 -2.04 1.38 -48.58
N GLN A 150 -2.52 2.47 -47.95
CA GLN A 150 -3.43 2.55 -46.79
C GLN A 150 -2.98 2.01 -45.42
N GLU A 151 -3.22 2.86 -44.41
CA GLU A 151 -3.06 2.58 -42.99
C GLU A 151 -3.88 1.35 -42.57
N ARG A 152 -3.22 0.37 -41.95
CA ARG A 152 -3.88 -0.74 -41.25
C ARG A 152 -3.56 -0.64 -39.77
N GLU A 153 -4.57 -0.88 -38.93
CA GLU A 153 -4.38 -0.96 -37.48
C GLU A 153 -3.31 -2.02 -37.13
N PRO A 154 -2.48 -1.78 -36.11
CA PRO A 154 -1.46 -2.74 -35.71
C PRO A 154 -2.13 -4.02 -35.17
N VAL A 155 -1.97 -5.12 -35.91
CA VAL A 155 -2.45 -6.44 -35.48
C VAL A 155 -1.77 -6.80 -34.16
N THR A 156 -2.55 -6.87 -33.08
CA THR A 156 -2.09 -7.32 -31.77
C THR A 156 -1.46 -8.70 -31.87
N GLU A 157 -0.20 -8.85 -31.48
CA GLU A 157 0.49 -10.15 -31.41
C GLU A 157 0.02 -10.95 -30.19
N LYS A 158 -1.18 -11.52 -30.28
CA LYS A 158 -1.81 -12.34 -29.22
C LYS A 158 -1.11 -13.70 -28.99
N GLU A 159 -0.20 -14.08 -29.88
CA GLU A 159 0.46 -15.39 -29.91
C GLU A 159 1.90 -15.35 -29.38
N TYR A 160 2.02 -15.40 -28.05
CA TYR A 160 3.27 -15.72 -27.36
C TYR A 160 3.32 -17.20 -26.94
N GLN A 161 4.52 -17.72 -26.65
CA GLN A 161 4.70 -19.11 -26.25
C GLN A 161 4.32 -19.28 -24.77
N ARG A 162 3.22 -19.99 -24.52
CA ARG A 162 2.73 -20.33 -23.18
C ARG A 162 3.31 -21.67 -22.72
N VAL A 163 3.51 -21.82 -21.41
CA VAL A 163 4.01 -23.06 -20.79
C VAL A 163 2.99 -23.54 -19.76
N THR A 164 2.32 -24.64 -20.07
CA THR A 164 1.38 -25.34 -19.17
C THR A 164 2.11 -26.47 -18.45
N ILE A 165 2.02 -26.54 -17.12
CA ILE A 165 2.77 -27.51 -16.31
C ILE A 165 1.79 -28.52 -15.68
N SER A 166 1.68 -29.70 -16.29
CA SER A 166 0.75 -30.75 -15.84
C SER A 166 1.00 -31.15 -14.38
N GLY A 167 -0.02 -31.02 -13.53
CA GLY A 167 0.05 -31.38 -12.11
C GLY A 167 0.52 -30.25 -11.16
N GLU A 168 0.66 -29.02 -11.66
CA GLU A 168 1.08 -27.85 -10.88
C GLU A 168 0.17 -27.52 -9.68
N GLU A 169 -1.09 -27.93 -9.71
CA GLU A 169 -2.06 -27.80 -8.61
C GLU A 169 -1.51 -28.35 -7.28
N LYS A 170 -0.97 -29.58 -7.32
CA LYS A 170 -0.64 -30.33 -6.10
C LYS A 170 0.73 -29.98 -5.54
N CYS A 171 1.58 -29.26 -6.29
CA CYS A 171 2.81 -28.61 -5.82
C CYS A 171 3.75 -29.45 -4.89
N GLY A 172 3.70 -30.78 -5.00
CA GLY A 172 4.39 -31.73 -4.10
C GLY A 172 3.90 -31.76 -2.64
N VAL A 173 2.67 -31.33 -2.36
CA VAL A 173 2.01 -31.38 -1.04
C VAL A 173 0.76 -32.28 -1.07
N PRO A 174 0.30 -32.82 0.07
CA PRO A 174 -1.01 -33.46 0.18
C PRO A 174 -2.16 -32.50 -0.19
N PHE A 175 -3.26 -33.04 -0.70
CA PHE A 175 -4.45 -32.24 -1.02
C PHE A 175 -5.09 -31.60 0.22
N THR A 176 -5.03 -32.27 1.37
CA THR A 176 -5.44 -31.72 2.68
C THR A 176 -4.68 -30.45 3.05
N ASP A 177 -3.37 -30.44 2.78
CA ASP A 177 -2.46 -29.36 3.15
C ASP A 177 -2.62 -28.18 2.19
N LEU A 178 -2.88 -28.47 0.90
CA LEU A 178 -3.33 -27.48 -0.09
C LEU A 178 -4.66 -26.84 0.32
N LEU A 179 -5.63 -27.64 0.79
CA LEU A 179 -6.96 -27.18 1.18
C LEU A 179 -6.93 -26.28 2.43
N ASP A 180 -6.27 -26.70 3.52
CA ASP A 180 -6.14 -25.89 4.74
C ASP A 180 -5.37 -24.59 4.44
N ALA A 181 -4.34 -24.66 3.57
CA ALA A 181 -3.62 -23.47 3.10
C ALA A 181 -4.46 -22.55 2.21
N ALA A 182 -5.28 -23.09 1.30
CA ALA A 182 -6.19 -22.32 0.46
C ALA A 182 -7.26 -21.61 1.31
N LYS A 183 -7.90 -22.32 2.25
CA LYS A 183 -8.84 -21.73 3.21
C LYS A 183 -8.18 -20.61 4.03
N CYS A 184 -6.93 -20.80 4.49
CA CYS A 184 -6.16 -19.76 5.17
C CYS A 184 -5.91 -18.52 4.30
N VAL A 185 -5.43 -18.71 3.06
CA VAL A 185 -5.13 -17.61 2.12
C VAL A 185 -6.40 -16.84 1.74
N VAL A 186 -7.50 -17.53 1.45
CA VAL A 186 -8.79 -16.91 1.13
C VAL A 186 -9.38 -16.16 2.34
N LYS A 187 -9.26 -16.69 3.55
CA LYS A 187 -9.66 -16.02 4.81
C LYS A 187 -8.88 -14.70 5.00
N ALA A 188 -7.58 -14.68 4.71
CA ALA A 188 -6.76 -13.46 4.71
C ALA A 188 -7.16 -12.44 3.63
N LEU A 189 -7.47 -12.91 2.41
CA LEU A 189 -7.93 -12.04 1.32
C LEU A 189 -9.29 -11.40 1.62
N PHE A 190 -10.24 -12.15 2.20
CA PHE A 190 -11.51 -11.60 2.69
C PHE A 190 -11.32 -10.58 3.81
N ILE A 191 -10.36 -10.81 4.73
CA ILE A 191 -9.98 -9.79 5.74
C ILE A 191 -9.54 -8.51 5.02
N ARG A 192 -8.54 -8.54 4.12
CA ARG A 192 -8.11 -7.33 3.41
C ARG A 192 -9.25 -6.66 2.64
N GLN A 193 -10.07 -7.43 1.92
CA GLN A 193 -11.20 -6.89 1.15
C GLN A 193 -12.19 -6.12 2.04
N LYS A 194 -12.48 -6.62 3.26
CA LYS A 194 -13.32 -5.95 4.26
C LYS A 194 -12.76 -4.56 4.62
N TYR A 195 -11.48 -4.45 4.96
CA TYR A 195 -10.87 -3.17 5.33
C TYR A 195 -10.75 -2.20 4.15
N MET A 196 -10.34 -2.65 2.95
CA MET A 196 -10.29 -1.77 1.78
C MET A 196 -11.67 -1.19 1.44
N SER A 197 -12.72 -2.03 1.46
CA SER A 197 -14.10 -1.59 1.23
C SER A 197 -14.59 -0.62 2.31
N LEU A 198 -14.35 -0.92 3.60
CA LEU A 198 -14.74 -0.05 4.72
C LEU A 198 -14.09 1.34 4.63
N SER A 199 -12.82 1.41 4.26
CA SER A 199 -12.04 2.66 4.22
C SER A 199 -12.13 3.46 2.92
N LEU A 200 -12.85 2.95 1.91
CA LEU A 200 -12.91 3.50 0.55
C LEU A 200 -11.53 3.54 -0.15
N GLN A 201 -10.70 2.52 0.10
CA GLN A 201 -9.41 2.29 -0.56
C GLN A 201 -9.54 1.24 -1.67
N SER A 202 -8.63 1.26 -2.65
CA SER A 202 -8.70 0.31 -3.77
C SER A 202 -8.29 -1.12 -3.39
N PHE A 203 -8.91 -2.10 -4.04
CA PHE A 203 -8.59 -3.52 -3.94
C PHE A 203 -8.65 -4.15 -5.35
N CYS A 204 -7.92 -5.25 -5.57
CA CYS A 204 -7.75 -5.80 -6.92
C CYS A 204 -9.08 -6.36 -7.48
N ARG A 205 -9.42 -5.95 -8.71
CA ARG A 205 -10.63 -6.38 -9.44
C ARG A 205 -10.62 -7.89 -9.71
N THR A 206 -9.51 -8.42 -10.22
CA THR A 206 -9.34 -9.85 -10.50
C THR A 206 -9.60 -10.69 -9.25
N THR A 207 -8.97 -10.31 -8.14
CA THR A 207 -9.13 -10.96 -6.83
C THR A 207 -10.54 -10.82 -6.28
N THR A 208 -11.18 -9.66 -6.48
CA THR A 208 -12.59 -9.42 -6.11
C THR A 208 -13.52 -10.39 -6.83
N ARG A 209 -13.37 -10.55 -8.15
CA ARG A 209 -14.15 -11.50 -8.97
C ARG A 209 -14.03 -12.93 -8.44
N TYR A 210 -12.80 -13.38 -8.15
CA TYR A 210 -12.55 -14.71 -7.59
C TYR A 210 -13.07 -14.92 -6.16
N LEU A 211 -13.16 -13.86 -5.34
CA LEU A 211 -13.77 -13.93 -4.00
C LEU A 211 -15.31 -13.83 -4.04
N GLN A 212 -15.87 -13.09 -4.99
CA GLN A 212 -17.32 -13.07 -5.26
C GLN A 212 -17.81 -14.43 -5.78
N GLU A 213 -17.02 -15.07 -6.64
CA GLU A 213 -17.22 -16.44 -7.13
C GLU A 213 -17.33 -17.52 -6.02
N LEU A 214 -16.90 -17.19 -4.81
CA LEU A 214 -16.94 -18.02 -3.61
C LEU A 214 -18.11 -17.67 -2.66
N SER A 215 -18.76 -16.50 -2.81
CA SER A 215 -19.77 -16.03 -1.85
C SER A 215 -21.19 -16.15 -2.40
N GLU A 216 -22.04 -16.99 -1.78
CA GLU A 216 -23.46 -17.16 -2.17
C GLU A 216 -24.25 -15.85 -2.22
N ARG A 217 -23.83 -14.87 -1.43
CA ARG A 217 -24.25 -13.49 -1.57
C ARG A 217 -23.12 -12.71 -2.24
N PRO A 218 -23.34 -12.00 -3.35
CA PRO A 218 -22.56 -10.79 -3.55
C PRO A 218 -22.73 -9.95 -2.28
N LEU A 219 -21.62 -9.45 -1.75
CA LEU A 219 -21.68 -8.34 -0.80
C LEU A 219 -22.41 -7.19 -1.51
N ASP A 220 -23.21 -6.38 -0.81
CA ASP A 220 -23.81 -5.15 -1.36
C ASP A 220 -22.70 -4.10 -1.62
N LEU A 221 -21.83 -4.41 -2.59
CA LEU A 221 -20.65 -3.67 -3.00
C LEU A 221 -20.81 -3.00 -4.38
N ASP A 222 -21.97 -3.15 -5.03
CA ASP A 222 -22.42 -2.42 -6.24
C ASP A 222 -22.60 -0.90 -5.99
N ILE A 223 -21.98 -0.39 -4.91
CA ILE A 223 -21.97 0.98 -4.40
C ILE A 223 -20.52 1.50 -4.32
N TYR A 224 -19.49 0.69 -4.63
CA TYR A 224 -18.07 1.04 -4.46
C TYR A 224 -17.27 1.12 -5.75
N GLU A 225 -17.83 0.66 -6.87
CA GLU A 225 -17.63 1.42 -8.10
C GLU A 225 -18.45 2.71 -7.96
N GLU A 226 -17.78 3.86 -7.91
CA GLU A 226 -18.38 5.03 -8.55
C GLU A 226 -18.63 4.65 -10.02
N GLU A 227 -19.70 5.18 -10.64
CA GLU A 227 -19.80 5.14 -12.11
C GLU A 227 -18.66 5.99 -12.66
N ILE A 228 -17.47 5.39 -12.80
CA ILE A 228 -16.26 6.04 -13.31
C ILE A 228 -16.65 6.54 -14.71
N PRO A 229 -16.83 7.85 -14.92
CA PRO A 229 -17.52 8.33 -16.11
C PRO A 229 -16.72 7.88 -17.33
N GLU A 230 -17.37 7.27 -18.32
CA GLU A 230 -16.69 6.82 -19.55
C GLU A 230 -15.93 8.01 -20.15
N THR A 231 -14.62 8.07 -19.91
CA THR A 231 -13.86 9.26 -20.27
C THR A 231 -13.82 9.35 -21.78
N SER A 232 -14.34 10.47 -22.32
CA SER A 232 -14.37 10.80 -23.75
C SER A 232 -12.98 11.07 -24.36
N THR A 233 -11.94 10.57 -23.70
CA THR A 233 -10.58 10.40 -24.21
C THR A 233 -10.58 9.32 -25.30
N ASN A 234 -10.91 9.74 -26.53
CA ASN A 234 -10.72 8.95 -27.75
C ASN A 234 -9.34 8.27 -27.76
N ALA A 235 -9.21 7.12 -28.43
CA ALA A 235 -7.95 6.38 -28.50
C ALA A 235 -6.76 7.23 -29.02
N ASP A 236 -7.05 8.22 -29.87
CA ASP A 236 -6.09 9.15 -30.49
C ASP A 236 -5.88 10.45 -29.69
N ALA A 237 -6.56 10.62 -28.55
CA ALA A 237 -6.38 11.78 -27.68
C ALA A 237 -4.94 11.84 -27.15
N THR A 238 -4.35 13.05 -27.14
CA THR A 238 -2.95 13.29 -26.76
C THR A 238 -2.59 12.66 -25.42
N VAL A 239 -1.36 12.14 -25.26
CA VAL A 239 -0.83 11.54 -24.00
C VAL A 239 -0.54 12.61 -22.92
N HIS A 240 -1.20 13.76 -23.01
CA HIS A 240 -1.14 14.88 -22.12
C HIS A 240 -2.59 15.31 -21.83
N PRO A 241 -3.02 15.36 -20.55
CA PRO A 241 -4.29 15.98 -20.19
C PRO A 241 -4.25 17.48 -20.56
N PRO A 242 -5.41 18.10 -20.84
CA PRO A 242 -5.48 19.55 -21.03
C PRO A 242 -5.03 20.27 -19.75
N ALA A 243 -4.31 21.39 -19.91
CA ALA A 243 -3.97 22.26 -18.80
C ALA A 243 -5.20 23.07 -18.36
N SER A 244 -5.37 23.28 -17.05
CA SER A 244 -6.32 24.25 -16.52
C SER A 244 -5.80 25.67 -16.77
N ASP A 245 -6.61 26.53 -17.39
CA ASP A 245 -6.32 27.96 -17.56
C ASP A 245 -6.31 28.76 -16.24
N LYS A 246 -6.76 28.16 -15.13
CA LYS A 246 -6.80 28.75 -13.79
C LYS A 246 -5.96 27.96 -12.80
N HIS A 247 -5.32 28.67 -11.88
CA HIS A 247 -4.49 28.04 -10.85
C HIS A 247 -5.37 27.64 -9.65
N PRO A 248 -5.27 26.39 -9.12
CA PRO A 248 -6.24 25.87 -8.15
C PRO A 248 -6.42 26.71 -6.88
N TYR A 249 -5.37 27.41 -6.43
CA TYR A 249 -5.39 28.23 -5.22
C TYR A 249 -5.87 29.68 -5.44
N GLU A 250 -6.48 30.01 -6.58
CA GLU A 250 -7.04 31.34 -6.87
C GLU A 250 -8.44 31.55 -6.24
N ASN A 251 -9.26 30.50 -6.18
CA ASN A 251 -10.66 30.58 -5.72
C ASN A 251 -10.78 30.54 -4.19
N GLN A 252 -10.29 31.59 -3.51
CA GLN A 252 -10.32 31.72 -2.04
C GLN A 252 -11.63 32.33 -1.50
N ASP A 253 -12.59 32.71 -2.36
CA ASP A 253 -13.84 33.33 -1.94
C ASP A 253 -14.76 32.33 -1.21
N PRO A 254 -15.09 32.54 0.08
CA PRO A 254 -15.94 31.62 0.84
C PRO A 254 -17.36 31.48 0.29
N THR A 255 -17.85 32.42 -0.52
CA THR A 255 -19.16 32.34 -1.19
C THR A 255 -19.17 31.36 -2.36
N SER A 256 -17.99 30.99 -2.87
CA SER A 256 -17.81 29.94 -3.88
C SER A 256 -17.67 28.54 -3.28
N MET A 257 -17.51 28.43 -1.95
CA MET A 257 -17.26 27.16 -1.27
C MET A 257 -18.57 26.48 -0.83
N PRO A 258 -18.58 25.13 -0.73
CA PRO A 258 -19.74 24.39 -0.23
C PRO A 258 -20.14 24.82 1.19
N SER A 259 -21.45 24.92 1.45
CA SER A 259 -21.99 25.45 2.70
C SER A 259 -21.65 24.61 3.93
N ASP A 260 -21.73 25.25 5.11
CA ASP A 260 -21.69 24.56 6.40
C ASP A 260 -22.83 23.53 6.52
N MET A 261 -22.54 22.33 7.04
CA MET A 261 -23.55 21.30 7.32
C MET A 261 -24.21 21.44 8.70
N GLY A 262 -23.67 22.30 9.58
CA GLY A 262 -24.20 22.51 10.94
C GLY A 262 -23.92 21.37 11.93
N TYR A 263 -23.12 20.38 11.52
CA TYR A 263 -22.75 19.23 12.34
C TYR A 263 -21.73 19.61 13.44
N GLY A 264 -21.76 18.87 14.54
CA GLY A 264 -20.70 18.84 15.55
C GLY A 264 -19.81 17.62 15.36
N CYS A 265 -18.60 17.64 15.90
CA CYS A 265 -17.73 16.46 15.94
C CYS A 265 -16.87 16.46 17.21
N LYS A 266 -16.46 15.27 17.66
CA LYS A 266 -15.67 15.08 18.88
C LYS A 266 -14.92 13.75 18.84
N MET A 267 -13.68 13.73 19.34
CA MET A 267 -12.95 12.48 19.53
C MET A 267 -13.35 11.79 20.85
N VAL A 268 -13.61 10.49 20.77
CA VAL A 268 -13.95 9.64 21.92
C VAL A 268 -13.07 8.38 21.85
N ASN A 269 -12.23 8.16 22.86
CA ASN A 269 -11.27 7.05 22.90
C ASN A 269 -10.41 6.94 21.63
N GLY A 270 -10.01 8.08 21.06
CA GLY A 270 -9.17 8.14 19.85
C GLY A 270 -9.88 7.96 18.51
N VAL A 271 -11.20 7.82 18.44
CA VAL A 271 -11.96 7.85 17.17
C VAL A 271 -12.86 9.08 17.12
N MET A 272 -12.95 9.73 15.96
CA MET A 272 -13.85 10.86 15.71
C MET A 272 -15.29 10.40 15.53
N HIS A 273 -16.20 10.97 16.32
CA HIS A 273 -17.65 10.82 16.16
C HIS A 273 -18.24 12.14 15.66
N VAL A 274 -19.24 12.06 14.77
CA VAL A 274 -19.88 13.22 14.14
C VAL A 274 -21.36 13.22 14.51
N TYR A 275 -21.91 14.40 14.82
CA TYR A 275 -23.25 14.59 15.33
C TYR A 275 -24.01 15.57 14.42
N THR A 276 -25.27 15.26 14.12
CA THR A 276 -26.20 16.05 13.28
C THR A 276 -26.41 17.50 13.74
N THR A 277 -26.02 17.84 14.97
CA THR A 277 -26.13 19.17 15.57
C THR A 277 -24.90 19.49 16.41
N ARG A 278 -24.39 20.73 16.33
CA ARG A 278 -23.24 21.19 17.13
C ARG A 278 -23.43 21.09 18.64
N ASP A 279 -24.55 21.58 19.16
CA ASP A 279 -24.72 21.79 20.61
C ASP A 279 -25.20 20.54 21.36
N VAL A 280 -25.75 19.55 20.65
CA VAL A 280 -26.28 18.30 21.21
C VAL A 280 -25.48 17.11 20.66
N MET A 281 -24.41 16.74 21.39
CA MET A 281 -23.57 15.58 21.11
C MET A 281 -24.04 14.38 21.96
N GLU A 282 -25.24 13.88 21.68
CA GLU A 282 -25.79 12.66 22.29
C GLU A 282 -25.73 11.48 21.32
N LYS A 283 -25.74 10.25 21.82
CA LYS A 283 -25.79 9.04 20.97
C LYS A 283 -27.02 8.97 20.05
N ASN A 284 -28.07 9.75 20.33
CA ASN A 284 -29.26 9.84 19.49
C ASN A 284 -29.10 10.81 18.29
N THR A 285 -28.08 11.68 18.30
CA THR A 285 -27.78 12.65 17.23
C THR A 285 -26.53 12.27 16.42
N GLU A 286 -25.85 11.19 16.79
CA GLU A 286 -24.64 10.65 16.16
C GLU A 286 -24.94 10.12 14.74
N LEU A 287 -24.02 10.36 13.80
CA LEU A 287 -24.10 9.84 12.43
C LEU A 287 -23.50 8.44 12.36
N ASP A 288 -24.23 7.54 11.68
CA ASP A 288 -23.73 6.20 11.35
C ASP A 288 -22.69 6.30 10.22
N LEU A 289 -21.42 6.34 10.62
CA LEU A 289 -20.24 6.39 9.74
C LEU A 289 -19.39 5.16 10.07
N PRO A 290 -19.37 4.12 9.21
CA PRO A 290 -18.84 2.82 9.60
C PRO A 290 -17.31 2.82 9.70
N TYR A 291 -16.79 2.14 10.71
CA TYR A 291 -15.37 1.78 10.89
C TYR A 291 -15.31 0.46 11.67
N PRO A 292 -14.25 -0.37 11.51
CA PRO A 292 -14.10 -1.60 12.29
C PRO A 292 -13.71 -1.23 13.73
N ASP A 293 -14.34 -1.89 14.71
CA ASP A 293 -14.04 -1.63 16.12
C ASP A 293 -12.73 -2.31 16.56
N LEU A 294 -12.25 -1.94 17.76
CA LEU A 294 -10.98 -2.45 18.29
C LEU A 294 -10.99 -3.96 18.52
N GLN A 295 -12.14 -4.53 18.90
CA GLN A 295 -12.28 -5.97 19.13
C GLN A 295 -12.28 -6.74 17.81
N GLU A 296 -12.93 -6.21 16.77
CA GLU A 296 -12.85 -6.74 15.40
C GLU A 296 -11.41 -6.68 14.86
N TYR A 297 -10.74 -5.52 14.97
CA TYR A 297 -9.37 -5.35 14.51
C TYR A 297 -8.39 -6.31 15.21
N ILE A 298 -8.43 -6.40 16.54
CA ILE A 298 -7.55 -7.32 17.27
C ILE A 298 -7.90 -8.79 16.96
N ALA A 299 -9.16 -9.14 16.68
CA ALA A 299 -9.51 -10.49 16.25
C ALA A 299 -8.92 -10.84 14.87
N ASP A 300 -9.13 -9.98 13.86
CA ASP A 300 -8.57 -10.17 12.51
C ASP A 300 -7.04 -10.21 12.52
N MET A 301 -6.41 -9.31 13.30
CA MET A 301 -4.96 -9.22 13.41
C MET A 301 -4.34 -10.49 14.02
N ASN A 302 -4.96 -11.05 15.07
CA ASN A 302 -4.55 -12.33 15.64
C ASN A 302 -4.70 -13.51 14.66
N ILE A 303 -5.76 -13.52 13.83
CA ILE A 303 -5.89 -14.50 12.73
C ILE A 303 -4.70 -14.36 11.78
N MET A 304 -4.47 -13.16 11.24
CA MET A 304 -3.38 -12.90 10.30
C MET A 304 -2.00 -13.28 10.84
N MET A 305 -1.69 -12.95 12.10
CA MET A 305 -0.44 -13.32 12.77
C MET A 305 -0.25 -14.84 12.84
N ALA A 306 -1.30 -15.58 13.19
CA ALA A 306 -1.27 -17.03 13.25
C ALA A 306 -1.06 -17.70 11.88
N LEU A 307 -1.69 -17.17 10.81
CA LEU A 307 -1.50 -17.67 9.44
C LEU A 307 -0.04 -17.59 8.98
N ILE A 308 0.72 -16.61 9.45
CA ILE A 308 2.10 -16.35 9.02
C ILE A 308 3.11 -17.32 9.66
N ILE A 309 2.84 -17.80 10.88
CA ILE A 309 3.69 -18.79 11.55
C ILE A 309 3.26 -20.24 11.31
N ASN A 310 2.08 -20.48 10.73
CA ASN A 310 1.63 -21.81 10.33
C ASN A 310 2.62 -22.43 9.32
N GLY A 311 3.24 -23.55 9.71
CA GLY A 311 4.26 -24.25 8.92
C GLY A 311 3.78 -24.72 7.54
N PRO A 312 2.66 -25.46 7.44
CA PRO A 312 2.03 -25.81 6.17
C PRO A 312 1.74 -24.61 5.25
N VAL A 313 1.05 -23.58 5.74
CA VAL A 313 0.71 -22.37 4.95
C VAL A 313 1.98 -21.68 4.46
N LYS A 314 2.98 -21.52 5.32
CA LYS A 314 4.29 -20.92 4.97
C LYS A 314 5.03 -21.75 3.90
N SER A 315 4.97 -23.07 3.99
CA SER A 315 5.60 -23.99 3.03
C SER A 315 4.89 -23.97 1.68
N PHE A 316 3.55 -23.93 1.67
CA PHE A 316 2.75 -23.79 0.46
C PHE A 316 3.04 -22.46 -0.25
N CYS A 317 2.92 -21.33 0.46
CA CYS A 317 3.15 -19.99 -0.11
C CYS A 317 4.58 -19.85 -0.64
N TYR A 318 5.58 -20.37 0.09
CA TYR A 318 6.97 -20.39 -0.39
C TYR A 318 7.12 -21.18 -1.70
N ARG A 319 6.50 -22.36 -1.83
CA ARG A 319 6.55 -23.14 -3.08
C ARG A 319 5.85 -22.43 -4.24
N ARG A 320 4.70 -21.77 -4.03
CA ARG A 320 4.06 -20.95 -5.08
C ARG A 320 4.95 -19.78 -5.51
N LEU A 321 5.58 -19.08 -4.57
CA LEU A 321 6.50 -17.98 -4.88
C LEU A 321 7.73 -18.44 -5.68
N GLN A 322 8.29 -19.62 -5.39
CA GLN A 322 9.40 -20.19 -6.19
C GLN A 322 8.93 -20.69 -7.57
N TYR A 323 7.72 -21.24 -7.67
CA TYR A 323 7.07 -21.56 -8.95
C TYR A 323 6.90 -20.30 -9.81
N LEU A 324 6.41 -19.18 -9.24
CA LEU A 324 6.21 -17.90 -9.95
C LEU A 324 7.52 -17.34 -10.51
N SER A 325 8.61 -17.32 -9.73
CA SER A 325 9.94 -16.91 -10.22
C SER A 325 10.42 -17.80 -11.36
N SER A 326 10.23 -19.13 -11.24
CA SER A 326 10.67 -20.12 -12.22
C SER A 326 9.85 -20.04 -13.52
N LYS A 327 8.54 -19.83 -13.43
CA LYS A 327 7.63 -19.63 -14.57
C LYS A 327 7.97 -18.35 -15.34
N PHE A 328 8.29 -17.26 -14.63
CA PHE A 328 8.72 -16.01 -15.27
C PHE A 328 10.07 -16.16 -15.96
N GLN A 329 11.05 -16.85 -15.35
CA GLN A 329 12.33 -17.14 -16.00
C GLN A 329 12.14 -17.94 -17.30
N MET A 330 11.24 -18.93 -17.31
CA MET A 330 10.88 -19.69 -18.51
C MET A 330 10.17 -18.81 -19.56
N HIS A 331 9.25 -17.93 -19.15
CA HIS A 331 8.59 -16.97 -20.04
C HIS A 331 9.60 -16.07 -20.75
N ILE A 332 10.57 -15.52 -20.02
CA ILE A 332 11.63 -14.66 -20.59
C ILE A 332 12.45 -15.45 -21.63
N LEU A 333 12.90 -16.65 -21.30
CA LEU A 333 13.67 -17.51 -22.22
C LEU A 333 12.94 -17.85 -23.54
N LEU A 334 11.61 -17.82 -23.55
CA LEU A 334 10.78 -18.12 -24.72
C LEU A 334 10.26 -16.88 -25.46
N ASN A 335 10.06 -15.77 -24.75
CA ASN A 335 9.29 -14.62 -25.24
C ASN A 335 10.02 -13.26 -25.21
N GLU A 336 11.19 -13.12 -24.58
CA GLU A 336 11.92 -11.83 -24.52
C GLU A 336 12.12 -11.21 -25.91
N MET A 337 12.51 -12.02 -26.90
CA MET A 337 12.69 -11.56 -28.28
C MET A 337 11.38 -11.10 -28.95
N LYS A 338 10.23 -11.66 -28.55
CA LYS A 338 8.90 -11.20 -28.99
C LYS A 338 8.49 -9.92 -28.28
N GLU A 339 8.70 -9.82 -26.96
CA GLU A 339 8.48 -8.60 -26.17
C GLU A 339 9.30 -7.42 -26.74
N LEU A 340 10.57 -7.65 -27.04
CA LEU A 340 11.46 -6.65 -27.66
C LEU A 340 11.04 -6.29 -29.09
N ALA A 341 10.55 -7.24 -29.87
CA ALA A 341 10.00 -6.97 -31.20
C ALA A 341 8.71 -6.14 -31.13
N ALA A 342 7.83 -6.42 -30.17
CA ALA A 342 6.61 -5.65 -29.94
C ALA A 342 6.91 -4.19 -29.54
N GLN A 343 7.86 -3.94 -28.63
CA GLN A 343 8.29 -2.56 -28.32
C GLN A 343 8.83 -1.84 -29.57
N LYS A 344 9.70 -2.49 -30.35
CA LYS A 344 10.30 -1.91 -31.57
C LYS A 344 9.29 -1.57 -32.68
N LYS A 345 8.10 -2.17 -32.66
CA LYS A 345 7.01 -1.87 -33.61
C LYS A 345 6.24 -0.59 -33.26
N VAL A 346 6.40 -0.04 -32.05
CA VAL A 346 5.69 1.17 -31.63
C VAL A 346 6.53 2.41 -31.96
N PRO A 347 6.15 3.23 -32.95
CA PRO A 347 6.91 4.42 -33.30
C PRO A 347 6.84 5.46 -32.18
N HIS A 348 7.95 6.16 -31.95
CA HIS A 348 8.07 7.22 -30.95
C HIS A 348 7.74 6.80 -29.50
N ARG A 349 7.85 5.50 -29.15
CA ARG A 349 7.76 5.01 -27.77
C ARG A 349 9.03 4.31 -27.32
N ASP A 350 9.52 4.73 -26.16
CA ASP A 350 10.69 4.19 -25.48
C ASP A 350 10.62 4.56 -23.98
N PHE A 351 11.57 4.06 -23.18
CA PHE A 351 11.58 4.28 -21.74
C PHE A 351 11.64 5.77 -21.31
N TYR A 352 12.17 6.69 -22.11
CA TYR A 352 12.27 8.11 -21.75
C TYR A 352 10.95 8.88 -21.93
N ASN A 353 10.07 8.41 -22.81
CA ASN A 353 8.84 9.13 -23.18
C ASN A 353 7.53 8.46 -22.69
N ILE A 354 7.65 7.39 -21.88
CA ILE A 354 6.54 6.86 -21.08
C ILE A 354 6.44 7.56 -19.72
N ARG A 355 5.22 7.53 -19.17
CA ARG A 355 4.91 8.11 -17.86
C ARG A 355 5.46 7.26 -16.72
N LYS A 356 6.07 7.92 -15.74
CA LYS A 356 6.55 7.31 -14.49
C LYS A 356 6.34 8.27 -13.32
N VAL A 357 6.01 7.71 -12.16
CA VAL A 357 5.74 8.45 -10.93
C VAL A 357 6.80 8.05 -9.90
N ASP A 358 7.41 9.03 -9.24
CA ASP A 358 8.08 8.74 -7.97
C ASP A 358 7.01 8.60 -6.88
N THR A 359 6.69 7.36 -6.56
CA THR A 359 5.67 6.97 -5.58
C THR A 359 6.15 7.10 -4.13
N HIS A 360 7.45 7.38 -3.91
CA HIS A 360 7.98 7.56 -2.56
C HIS A 360 9.18 8.52 -2.52
N ILE A 361 8.89 9.78 -2.21
CA ILE A 361 9.86 10.87 -2.11
C ILE A 361 9.48 11.89 -1.01
N HIS A 362 10.42 12.24 -0.14
CA HIS A 362 10.21 13.21 0.93
C HIS A 362 10.40 14.67 0.44
N ALA A 363 9.45 15.57 0.73
CA ALA A 363 9.51 16.94 0.20
C ALA A 363 10.72 17.75 0.74
N SER A 364 11.18 17.47 1.95
CA SER A 364 12.37 18.11 2.56
C SER A 364 13.69 17.84 1.84
N SER A 365 13.69 16.88 0.91
CA SER A 365 14.89 16.24 0.38
C SER A 365 14.74 15.90 -1.10
N CYS A 366 13.67 16.36 -1.74
CA CYS A 366 13.36 16.11 -3.15
C CYS A 366 14.31 16.76 -4.17
N MET A 367 15.29 17.55 -3.72
CA MET A 367 16.30 18.20 -4.55
C MET A 367 17.71 17.73 -4.17
N ASN A 368 18.59 17.51 -5.16
CA ASN A 368 19.99 17.16 -4.88
C ASN A 368 20.75 18.29 -4.16
N GLN A 369 21.87 17.95 -3.52
CA GLN A 369 22.68 18.88 -2.71
C GLN A 369 23.23 20.05 -3.54
N LYS A 370 23.54 19.84 -4.82
CA LYS A 370 24.04 20.86 -5.73
C LYS A 370 22.98 21.93 -6.02
N HIS A 371 21.70 21.56 -6.07
CA HIS A 371 20.57 22.49 -6.16
C HIS A 371 20.41 23.27 -4.87
N LEU A 372 20.35 22.60 -3.70
CA LEU A 372 20.25 23.27 -2.41
C LEU A 372 21.39 24.26 -2.18
N LEU A 373 22.64 23.86 -2.45
CA LEU A 373 23.83 24.72 -2.37
C LEU A 373 23.71 25.95 -3.29
N ARG A 374 23.28 25.74 -4.55
CA ARG A 374 23.02 26.80 -5.53
C ARG A 374 21.93 27.76 -5.02
N PHE A 375 20.88 27.25 -4.38
CA PHE A 375 19.83 28.05 -3.79
C PHE A 375 20.35 28.90 -2.63
N ILE A 376 21.04 28.29 -1.65
CA ILE A 376 21.61 28.97 -0.48
C ILE A 376 22.57 30.09 -0.92
N LYS A 377 23.54 29.79 -1.79
CA LYS A 377 24.49 30.80 -2.30
C LYS A 377 23.80 31.96 -3.03
N ARG A 378 22.69 31.70 -3.73
CA ARG A 378 21.88 32.74 -4.39
C ARG A 378 21.05 33.55 -3.40
N ALA A 379 20.49 32.91 -2.38
CA ALA A 379 19.73 33.58 -1.31
C ALA A 379 20.64 34.54 -0.52
N MET A 380 21.82 34.09 -0.08
CA MET A 380 22.82 34.93 0.59
C MET A 380 23.22 36.16 -0.25
N LYS A 381 23.38 35.99 -1.57
CA LYS A 381 23.74 37.10 -2.48
C LYS A 381 22.59 38.08 -2.75
N LYS A 382 21.34 37.62 -2.76
CA LYS A 382 20.17 38.43 -3.14
C LYS A 382 19.42 39.04 -1.95
N TYR A 383 19.42 38.37 -0.80
CA TYR A 383 18.64 38.73 0.39
C TYR A 383 19.48 38.71 1.70
N PRO A 384 20.74 39.20 1.75
CA PRO A 384 21.59 39.08 2.94
C PRO A 384 21.01 39.76 4.19
N LYS A 385 20.22 40.84 4.00
CA LYS A 385 19.60 41.64 5.08
C LYS A 385 18.17 41.20 5.43
N GLU A 386 17.66 40.11 4.84
CA GLU A 386 16.37 39.56 5.25
C GLU A 386 16.52 38.90 6.64
N ILE A 387 15.62 39.20 7.57
CA ILE A 387 15.60 38.59 8.92
C ILE A 387 15.00 37.20 8.77
N VAL A 388 15.78 36.17 9.11
CA VAL A 388 15.43 34.76 8.83
C VAL A 388 15.21 33.91 10.07
N HIS A 389 15.75 34.33 11.22
CA HIS A 389 15.63 33.63 12.50
C HIS A 389 15.53 34.66 13.64
N VAL A 390 15.06 34.24 14.82
CA VAL A 390 14.95 35.09 16.02
C VAL A 390 15.49 34.33 17.23
N GLU A 391 16.69 34.72 17.68
CA GLU A 391 17.29 34.14 18.88
C GLU A 391 17.09 35.10 20.06
N ARG A 392 16.54 34.59 21.18
CA ARG A 392 16.33 35.37 22.44
C ARG A 392 15.57 36.70 22.26
N GLY A 393 14.73 36.80 21.24
CA GLY A 393 13.98 38.01 20.90
C GLY A 393 14.72 39.01 20.00
N LYS A 394 16.00 38.79 19.66
CA LYS A 394 16.71 39.55 18.63
C LYS A 394 16.53 38.85 17.28
N GLY A 395 16.02 39.56 16.27
CA GLY A 395 16.06 39.09 14.89
C GLY A 395 17.49 39.02 14.36
N GLN A 396 17.83 37.92 13.69
CA GLN A 396 19.09 37.71 12.98
C GLN A 396 18.84 37.75 11.48
N THR A 397 19.62 38.56 10.76
CA THR A 397 19.64 38.56 9.29
C THR A 397 20.32 37.32 8.73
N LEU A 398 20.03 36.96 7.49
CA LEU A 398 20.67 35.82 6.81
C LEU A 398 22.21 35.96 6.79
N MET A 399 22.73 37.19 6.73
CA MET A 399 24.15 37.47 6.86
C MET A 399 24.67 37.16 8.28
N GLU A 400 24.02 37.68 9.33
CA GLU A 400 24.41 37.43 10.73
C GLU A 400 24.38 35.93 11.10
N VAL A 401 23.46 35.14 10.54
CA VAL A 401 23.42 33.68 10.78
C VAL A 401 24.64 32.97 10.21
N PHE A 402 25.08 33.33 9.00
CA PHE A 402 26.29 32.73 8.41
C PHE A 402 27.58 33.28 9.04
N GLU A 403 27.59 34.53 9.46
CA GLU A 403 28.68 35.13 10.25
C GLU A 403 28.84 34.46 11.62
N SER A 404 27.74 34.11 12.31
CA SER A 404 27.81 33.40 13.61
C SER A 404 28.33 31.98 13.49
N MET A 405 28.12 31.32 12.33
CA MET A 405 28.70 30.03 11.96
C MET A 405 30.15 30.15 11.43
N ASN A 406 30.70 31.36 11.30
CA ASN A 406 32.01 31.65 10.72
C ASN A 406 32.19 31.10 9.29
N LEU A 407 31.17 31.27 8.44
CA LEU A 407 31.14 30.77 7.06
C LEU A 407 30.71 31.85 6.07
N THR A 408 31.35 31.91 4.89
CA THR A 408 30.91 32.78 3.80
C THR A 408 30.24 31.98 2.66
N ALA A 409 29.51 32.69 1.78
CA ALA A 409 28.95 32.09 0.56
C ALA A 409 30.01 31.56 -0.43
N PHE A 410 31.31 31.88 -0.23
CA PHE A 410 32.39 31.28 -1.02
C PHE A 410 32.70 29.86 -0.53
N ASP A 411 32.89 29.71 0.79
CA ASP A 411 33.45 28.52 1.44
C ASP A 411 32.56 27.28 1.34
N LEU A 412 31.24 27.47 1.22
CA LEU A 412 30.30 26.35 1.10
C LEU A 412 30.57 25.50 -0.17
N SER A 413 31.06 24.28 -0.03
CA SER A 413 31.02 23.23 -1.06
C SER A 413 29.81 22.30 -0.85
N VAL A 414 29.64 21.30 -1.71
CA VAL A 414 28.67 20.22 -1.47
C VAL A 414 29.08 19.43 -0.23
N ASP A 415 30.36 19.08 -0.13
CA ASP A 415 30.96 18.34 0.99
C ASP A 415 30.77 19.07 2.33
N THR A 416 30.89 20.41 2.35
CA THR A 416 30.65 21.19 3.59
C THR A 416 29.19 21.21 4.04
N LEU A 417 28.22 20.91 3.16
CA LEU A 417 26.84 20.72 3.61
C LEU A 417 26.67 19.40 4.38
N ASP A 418 27.57 18.43 4.16
CA ASP A 418 27.59 17.08 4.77
C ASP A 418 26.24 16.35 4.75
N MET A 419 25.39 16.59 3.75
CA MET A 419 24.03 16.01 3.71
C MET A 419 23.97 14.63 3.04
N HIS A 420 25.07 14.11 2.49
CA HIS A 420 25.05 12.79 1.87
C HIS A 420 25.07 11.68 2.93
N ALA A 421 24.26 10.64 2.73
CA ALA A 421 24.42 9.40 3.49
C ALA A 421 25.77 8.75 3.15
N ASP A 422 26.45 8.21 4.16
CA ASP A 422 27.81 7.69 4.04
C ASP A 422 27.93 6.26 4.59
N ARG A 423 29.13 5.67 4.47
CA ARG A 423 29.43 4.34 5.03
C ARG A 423 29.24 4.23 6.54
N ASN A 424 29.15 5.36 7.25
CA ASN A 424 28.95 5.42 8.69
C ASN A 424 27.46 5.53 9.08
N THR A 425 26.57 5.67 8.10
CA THR A 425 25.10 5.84 8.21
C THR A 425 24.36 4.47 8.17
N PHE A 426 25.00 3.43 7.65
CA PHE A 426 24.47 2.06 7.62
C PHE A 426 24.13 1.54 9.03
N HIS A 427 22.90 1.09 9.23
CA HIS A 427 22.29 0.76 10.52
C HIS A 427 22.38 1.87 11.59
N ARG A 428 22.44 3.15 11.16
CA ARG A 428 22.57 4.33 12.03
C ARG A 428 21.57 5.41 11.65
N PHE A 429 20.30 5.12 11.88
CA PHE A 429 19.17 6.01 11.61
C PHE A 429 19.24 7.34 12.41
N ASP A 430 19.97 7.35 13.53
CA ASP A 430 20.31 8.55 14.29
C ASP A 430 21.22 9.52 13.51
N LYS A 431 22.21 8.99 12.78
CA LYS A 431 23.08 9.78 11.90
C LYS A 431 22.36 10.21 10.63
N PHE A 432 21.54 9.32 10.05
CA PHE A 432 20.69 9.66 8.91
C PHE A 432 19.76 10.85 9.23
N ASN A 433 19.11 10.84 10.39
CA ASN A 433 18.31 11.98 10.86
C ASN A 433 19.11 13.29 10.98
N ALA A 434 20.40 13.22 11.29
CA ALA A 434 21.29 14.39 11.32
C ALA A 434 21.64 14.92 9.92
N LYS A 435 21.67 14.08 8.88
CA LYS A 435 21.96 14.48 7.49
C LYS A 435 20.95 15.46 6.88
N TYR A 436 19.74 15.54 7.42
CA TYR A 436 18.79 16.60 7.06
C TYR A 436 19.20 18.01 7.56
N ASN A 437 20.21 18.14 8.43
CA ASN A 437 20.71 19.43 8.92
C ASN A 437 21.91 19.87 8.06
N PRO A 438 21.80 20.92 7.22
CA PRO A 438 22.93 21.38 6.42
C PRO A 438 24.09 21.83 7.32
N ILE A 439 25.31 21.36 7.04
CA ILE A 439 26.52 21.65 7.84
C ILE A 439 26.39 21.09 9.29
N GLY A 440 25.47 20.15 9.52
CA GLY A 440 25.05 19.69 10.85
C GLY A 440 24.12 20.67 11.58
N GLU A 441 23.93 21.89 11.08
CA GLU A 441 23.24 22.98 11.78
C GLU A 441 21.71 22.98 11.57
N SER A 442 20.99 22.84 12.68
CA SER A 442 19.53 22.78 12.69
C SER A 442 18.87 24.09 12.22
N ILE A 443 19.53 25.24 12.44
CA ILE A 443 19.06 26.56 12.04
C ILE A 443 18.97 26.68 10.51
N LEU A 444 19.92 26.10 9.76
CA LEU A 444 19.87 26.12 8.29
C LEU A 444 18.75 25.25 7.75
N ARG A 445 18.45 24.11 8.40
CA ARG A 445 17.27 23.28 8.10
C ARG A 445 15.97 24.02 8.37
N GLU A 446 15.87 24.75 9.49
CA GLU A 446 14.71 25.58 9.81
C GLU A 446 14.49 26.64 8.73
N ILE A 447 15.53 27.39 8.34
CA ILE A 447 15.43 28.51 7.40
C ILE A 447 15.07 28.05 5.98
N PHE A 448 15.70 26.98 5.47
CA PHE A 448 15.60 26.57 4.06
C PHE A 448 14.68 25.37 3.80
N ILE A 449 14.41 24.52 4.80
CA ILE A 449 13.82 23.17 4.61
C ILE A 449 12.61 22.93 5.55
N LYS A 450 11.95 24.00 6.02
CA LYS A 450 10.68 23.93 6.75
C LYS A 450 9.59 24.84 6.15
N THR A 451 8.36 24.38 6.29
CA THR A 451 7.11 25.06 5.92
C THR A 451 6.72 26.14 6.95
N ASP A 452 6.84 25.81 8.24
CA ASP A 452 6.68 26.72 9.37
C ASP A 452 8.06 27.14 9.92
N ASN A 453 8.34 28.44 9.87
CA ASN A 453 9.53 29.11 10.40
C ASN A 453 9.27 30.63 10.46
N TYR A 454 10.25 31.44 10.90
CA TYR A 454 10.08 32.90 11.02
C TYR A 454 9.68 33.60 9.70
N ILE A 455 10.25 33.19 8.57
CA ILE A 455 9.89 33.70 7.22
C ILE A 455 8.68 32.96 6.60
N LYS A 456 7.96 32.18 7.40
CA LYS A 456 6.79 31.37 7.02
C LYS A 456 7.07 30.50 5.79
N GLY A 457 8.18 29.77 5.79
CA GLY A 457 8.57 28.79 4.78
C GLY A 457 8.87 29.33 3.38
N LYS A 458 9.10 30.65 3.23
CA LYS A 458 9.34 31.35 1.96
C LYS A 458 10.41 30.69 1.09
N TYR A 459 11.57 30.32 1.66
CA TYR A 459 12.65 29.70 0.89
C TYR A 459 12.32 28.27 0.47
N PHE A 460 11.75 27.46 1.36
CA PHE A 460 11.35 26.09 1.03
C PHE A 460 10.29 26.07 -0.09
N GLY A 461 9.28 26.96 -0.02
CA GLY A 461 8.28 27.11 -1.09
C GLY A 461 8.89 27.52 -2.44
N HIS A 462 9.94 28.34 -2.45
CA HIS A 462 10.69 28.64 -3.67
C HIS A 462 11.55 27.48 -4.17
N ILE A 463 12.15 26.66 -3.29
CA ILE A 463 12.93 25.46 -3.68
C ILE A 463 12.00 24.45 -4.36
N ILE A 464 10.87 24.13 -3.74
CA ILE A 464 9.86 23.22 -4.31
C ILE A 464 9.39 23.70 -5.69
N LYS A 465 9.19 25.01 -5.88
CA LYS A 465 8.79 25.56 -7.18
C LYS A 465 9.89 25.49 -8.26
N GLU A 466 11.16 25.40 -7.89
CA GLU A 466 12.21 25.06 -8.86
C GLU A 466 12.23 23.56 -9.21
N VAL A 467 11.97 22.68 -8.25
CA VAL A 467 11.81 21.24 -8.51
C VAL A 467 10.58 20.97 -9.39
N MET A 468 9.46 21.66 -9.14
CA MET A 468 8.26 21.62 -9.99
C MET A 468 8.55 22.05 -11.43
N ALA A 469 9.30 23.15 -11.62
CA ALA A 469 9.68 23.60 -12.96
C ALA A 469 10.62 22.61 -13.67
N ASP A 470 11.56 21.99 -12.95
CA ASP A 470 12.44 20.95 -13.50
C ASP A 470 11.68 19.66 -13.88
N LEU A 471 10.60 19.31 -13.15
CA LEU A 471 9.69 18.20 -13.48
C LEU A 471 8.79 18.51 -14.67
N GLU A 472 8.31 19.75 -14.80
CA GLU A 472 7.52 20.22 -15.94
C GLU A 472 8.37 20.28 -17.22
N GLU A 473 9.65 20.67 -17.12
CA GLU A 473 10.64 20.58 -18.20
C GLU A 473 10.89 19.13 -18.66
N SER A 474 11.09 18.20 -17.72
CA SER A 474 11.30 16.77 -18.03
C SER A 474 10.04 16.07 -18.57
N LYS A 475 8.87 16.71 -18.42
CA LYS A 475 7.56 16.39 -19.04
C LYS A 475 6.89 15.06 -18.64
N TYR A 476 7.65 13.97 -18.46
CA TYR A 476 7.15 12.60 -18.27
C TYR A 476 7.32 12.06 -16.85
N GLN A 477 8.18 12.70 -16.05
CA GLN A 477 8.36 12.41 -14.62
C GLN A 477 7.32 13.18 -13.79
N ASN A 478 6.63 12.45 -12.92
CA ASN A 478 5.68 12.94 -11.93
C ASN A 478 6.14 12.49 -10.52
N VAL A 479 5.65 13.11 -9.44
CA VAL A 479 6.06 12.78 -8.06
C VAL A 479 4.92 12.85 -7.05
N GLU A 480 4.99 12.02 -6.01
CA GLU A 480 4.12 12.07 -4.82
C GLU A 480 4.93 12.52 -3.59
N LEU A 481 5.04 13.84 -3.40
CA LEU A 481 5.87 14.45 -2.37
C LEU A 481 5.23 14.35 -0.98
N ARG A 482 6.02 13.97 0.04
CA ARG A 482 5.54 13.92 1.43
C ARG A 482 5.82 15.18 2.24
N LEU A 483 4.79 15.74 2.87
CA LEU A 483 4.87 16.84 3.83
C LEU A 483 4.53 16.35 5.24
N SER A 484 5.25 16.81 6.27
CA SER A 484 5.02 16.38 7.65
C SER A 484 3.92 17.17 8.34
N ILE A 485 3.01 16.46 9.03
CA ILE A 485 2.21 16.98 10.15
C ILE A 485 2.61 16.17 11.39
N TYR A 486 2.96 16.85 12.48
CA TYR A 486 3.51 16.22 13.69
C TYR A 486 2.45 15.98 14.79
N GLY A 487 1.24 16.53 14.64
CA GLY A 487 0.16 16.35 15.62
C GLY A 487 0.42 17.01 16.99
N ARG A 488 1.31 18.01 17.07
CA ARG A 488 1.61 18.73 18.32
C ARG A 488 0.69 19.93 18.57
N SER A 489 -0.03 20.37 17.55
CA SER A 489 -0.98 21.48 17.60
C SER A 489 -1.99 21.35 16.46
N ARG A 490 -3.26 21.69 16.72
CA ARG A 490 -4.32 21.76 15.70
C ARG A 490 -3.98 22.75 14.56
N ASP A 491 -3.16 23.76 14.84
CA ASP A 491 -2.81 24.81 13.86
C ASP A 491 -1.77 24.40 12.81
N GLU A 492 -1.17 23.20 12.92
CA GLU A 492 -0.18 22.70 11.94
C GLU A 492 -0.78 22.55 10.54
N TRP A 493 -2.03 22.10 10.41
CA TRP A 493 -2.74 22.01 9.12
C TRP A 493 -2.98 23.38 8.49
N ASP A 494 -3.47 24.34 9.28
CA ASP A 494 -3.71 25.71 8.84
C ASP A 494 -2.40 26.37 8.35
N LYS A 495 -1.30 26.20 9.11
CA LYS A 495 0.03 26.67 8.71
C LYS A 495 0.50 26.06 7.39
N LEU A 496 0.36 24.74 7.23
CA LEU A 496 0.80 24.03 6.03
C LEU A 496 0.00 24.45 4.79
N ALA A 497 -1.32 24.54 4.92
CA ALA A 497 -2.20 25.00 3.85
C ALA A 497 -1.94 26.48 3.48
N LYS A 498 -1.77 27.35 4.48
CA LYS A 498 -1.42 28.77 4.28
C LYS A 498 -0.04 28.92 3.63
N TRP A 499 0.91 28.04 3.90
CA TRP A 499 2.18 27.99 3.15
C TRP A 499 1.96 27.61 1.68
N ALA A 500 1.25 26.51 1.41
CA ALA A 500 1.01 26.02 0.04
C ALA A 500 0.26 27.06 -0.82
N VAL A 501 -0.82 27.64 -0.28
CA VAL A 501 -1.62 28.68 -0.94
C VAL A 501 -0.81 29.97 -1.11
N LYS A 502 -0.16 30.50 -0.06
CA LYS A 502 0.52 31.81 -0.13
C LYS A 502 1.64 31.88 -1.17
N TYR A 503 2.44 30.82 -1.34
CA TYR A 503 3.51 30.81 -2.36
C TYR A 503 3.08 30.17 -3.68
N GLN A 504 1.82 29.75 -3.77
CA GLN A 504 1.24 29.05 -4.92
C GLN A 504 2.06 27.79 -5.26
N VAL A 505 2.22 26.89 -4.29
CA VAL A 505 3.04 25.67 -4.39
C VAL A 505 2.19 24.53 -4.96
N PHE A 506 2.09 24.50 -6.28
CA PHE A 506 1.30 23.53 -7.05
C PHE A 506 1.98 23.28 -8.41
N SER A 507 1.79 22.06 -8.93
CA SER A 507 2.13 21.65 -10.28
C SER A 507 1.24 20.47 -10.68
N ASN A 508 0.89 20.37 -11.96
CA ASN A 508 0.10 19.23 -12.46
C ASN A 508 0.82 17.88 -12.25
N ASN A 509 2.16 17.88 -12.27
CA ASN A 509 3.01 16.69 -12.12
C ASN A 509 3.25 16.27 -10.66
N VAL A 510 2.68 16.98 -9.67
CA VAL A 510 2.89 16.74 -8.23
C VAL A 510 1.59 16.38 -7.52
N ARG A 511 1.63 15.40 -6.63
CA ARG A 511 0.62 15.19 -5.57
C ARG A 511 1.26 15.16 -4.19
N TRP A 512 0.44 15.35 -3.15
CA TRP A 512 0.91 15.42 -1.77
C TRP A 512 0.42 14.22 -0.95
N LEU A 513 1.34 13.58 -0.22
CA LEU A 513 0.99 12.75 0.93
C LEU A 513 1.35 13.50 2.22
N VAL A 514 0.58 13.26 3.28
CA VAL A 514 0.86 13.82 4.61
C VAL A 514 1.43 12.73 5.51
N GLN A 515 2.72 12.86 5.82
CA GLN A 515 3.43 11.92 6.70
C GLN A 515 3.26 12.33 8.17
N ILE A 516 2.95 11.34 9.01
CA ILE A 516 2.77 11.46 10.45
C ILE A 516 3.89 10.66 11.15
N PRO A 517 4.89 11.32 11.75
CA PRO A 517 5.97 10.65 12.46
C PRO A 517 5.50 10.03 13.78
N ARG A 518 5.94 8.79 14.06
CA ARG A 518 5.62 8.04 15.29
C ARG A 518 6.42 8.52 16.50
N LEU A 519 6.28 9.79 16.88
CA LEU A 519 7.12 10.49 17.87
C LEU A 519 6.35 10.98 19.12
N PHE A 520 5.27 10.30 19.51
CA PHE A 520 4.48 10.66 20.70
C PHE A 520 5.33 10.70 21.97
N ASP A 521 6.19 9.71 22.18
CA ASP A 521 7.18 9.63 23.27
C ASP A 521 7.99 10.92 23.41
N VAL A 522 8.52 11.44 22.30
CA VAL A 522 9.32 12.66 22.25
C VAL A 522 8.51 13.91 22.60
N TYR A 523 7.21 13.94 22.27
CA TYR A 523 6.33 15.07 22.55
C TYR A 523 5.76 15.02 23.98
N HIS A 524 5.44 13.82 24.48
CA HIS A 524 4.97 13.57 25.84
C HIS A 524 6.08 13.85 26.87
N THR A 525 7.29 13.32 26.65
CA THR A 525 8.48 13.62 27.48
C THR A 525 8.79 15.12 27.54
N LYS A 526 8.58 15.85 26.43
CA LYS A 526 8.74 17.31 26.35
C LYS A 526 7.53 18.10 26.88
N ARG A 527 6.48 17.42 27.37
CA ARG A 527 5.22 17.99 27.87
C ARG A 527 4.54 18.91 26.85
N GLN A 528 4.68 18.56 25.56
CA GLN A 528 4.00 19.23 24.44
C GLN A 528 2.62 18.61 24.17
N LEU A 529 2.43 17.35 24.57
CA LEU A 529 1.17 16.61 24.54
C LEU A 529 1.01 15.86 25.87
N SER A 530 -0.24 15.58 26.25
CA SER A 530 -0.62 14.95 27.52
C SER A 530 -1.16 13.53 27.38
N THR A 531 -1.74 13.20 26.21
CA THR A 531 -2.33 11.88 25.90
C THR A 531 -2.18 11.57 24.42
N PHE A 532 -2.21 10.30 24.02
CA PHE A 532 -2.22 9.97 22.59
C PHE A 532 -3.49 10.45 21.88
N GLN A 533 -4.62 10.61 22.59
CA GLN A 533 -5.81 11.23 21.99
C GLN A 533 -5.54 12.69 21.57
N GLU A 534 -4.72 13.45 22.30
CA GLU A 534 -4.38 14.83 21.92
C GLU A 534 -3.61 14.89 20.59
N LEU A 535 -2.72 13.91 20.34
CA LEU A 535 -2.03 13.76 19.05
C LEU A 535 -3.02 13.49 17.91
N LEU A 536 -3.95 12.56 18.12
CA LEU A 536 -4.97 12.20 17.14
C LEU A 536 -5.96 13.36 16.89
N GLU A 537 -6.37 14.11 17.93
CA GLU A 537 -7.20 15.31 17.78
C GLU A 537 -6.50 16.40 16.97
N ASN A 538 -5.20 16.63 17.21
CA ASN A 538 -4.41 17.60 16.45
C ASN A 538 -4.26 17.22 14.96
N ILE A 539 -4.28 15.92 14.64
CA ILE A 539 -4.21 15.43 13.26
C ILE A 539 -5.59 15.46 12.58
N PHE A 540 -6.64 14.95 13.24
CA PHE A 540 -7.92 14.69 12.58
C PHE A 540 -8.98 15.78 12.79
N MET A 541 -9.01 16.47 13.93
CA MET A 541 -10.07 17.47 14.19
C MET A 541 -10.15 18.55 13.09
N PRO A 542 -9.04 19.18 12.64
CA PRO A 542 -9.11 20.20 11.58
C PRO A 542 -9.63 19.66 10.24
N LEU A 543 -9.42 18.37 9.97
CA LEU A 543 -9.90 17.70 8.75
C LEU A 543 -11.42 17.45 8.80
N PHE A 544 -11.97 17.15 9.97
CA PHE A 544 -13.41 17.10 10.18
C PHE A 544 -14.03 18.50 10.16
N GLU A 545 -13.41 19.48 10.81
CA GLU A 545 -13.86 20.88 10.83
C GLU A 545 -13.98 21.45 9.41
N VAL A 546 -12.93 21.36 8.58
CA VAL A 546 -12.96 21.81 7.17
C VAL A 546 -13.88 20.95 6.27
N THR A 547 -14.10 19.68 6.60
CA THR A 547 -15.05 18.84 5.86
C THR A 547 -16.50 19.19 6.22
N ILE A 548 -16.79 19.61 7.45
CA ILE A 548 -18.12 20.09 7.88
C ILE A 548 -18.40 21.50 7.36
N SER A 549 -17.41 22.39 7.41
CA SER A 549 -17.52 23.78 6.94
C SER A 549 -16.22 24.24 6.25
N PRO A 550 -16.10 24.09 4.92
CA PRO A 550 -14.93 24.56 4.15
C PRO A 550 -14.50 26.00 4.44
N SER A 551 -15.47 26.87 4.74
CA SER A 551 -15.26 28.28 5.10
C SER A 551 -14.53 28.53 6.43
N SER A 552 -14.37 27.54 7.32
CA SER A 552 -13.59 27.73 8.57
C SER A 552 -12.08 27.58 8.34
N HIS A 553 -11.66 26.81 7.33
CA HIS A 553 -10.26 26.67 6.91
C HIS A 553 -10.16 26.73 5.37
N PRO A 554 -10.43 27.89 4.74
CA PRO A 554 -10.56 27.98 3.29
C PRO A 554 -9.28 27.60 2.53
N GLU A 555 -8.10 27.95 3.04
CA GLU A 555 -6.83 27.51 2.43
C GLU A 555 -6.63 25.99 2.55
N LEU A 556 -7.09 25.38 3.65
CA LEU A 556 -6.99 23.94 3.88
C LEU A 556 -7.97 23.16 2.99
N HIS A 557 -9.16 23.69 2.73
CA HIS A 557 -10.09 23.10 1.77
C HIS A 557 -9.45 23.00 0.37
N LEU A 558 -8.81 24.09 -0.09
CA LEU A 558 -8.10 24.12 -1.38
C LEU A 558 -6.88 23.19 -1.40
N PHE A 559 -6.08 23.16 -0.33
CA PHE A 559 -4.92 22.26 -0.24
C PHE A 559 -5.32 20.77 -0.28
N LEU A 560 -6.41 20.41 0.40
CA LEU A 560 -6.95 19.03 0.42
C LEU A 560 -7.58 18.58 -0.91
N GLN A 561 -7.58 19.40 -1.97
CA GLN A 561 -7.89 18.96 -3.34
C GLN A 561 -6.68 18.32 -4.04
N HIS A 562 -5.47 18.41 -3.46
CA HIS A 562 -4.22 17.86 -4.01
C HIS A 562 -3.45 16.96 -3.04
N VAL A 563 -3.96 16.80 -1.80
CA VAL A 563 -3.52 15.75 -0.87
C VAL A 563 -4.29 14.47 -1.19
N VAL A 564 -3.56 13.38 -1.41
CA VAL A 564 -4.14 12.08 -1.82
C VAL A 564 -4.19 11.05 -0.69
N GLY A 565 -3.40 11.23 0.38
CA GLY A 565 -3.33 10.24 1.43
C GLY A 565 -2.37 10.55 2.59
N PHE A 566 -2.30 9.60 3.51
CA PHE A 566 -1.47 9.61 4.71
C PHE A 566 -0.33 8.60 4.64
N ASP A 567 0.77 8.92 5.31
CA ASP A 567 1.88 8.01 5.59
C ASP A 567 2.18 8.00 7.10
N SER A 568 2.73 6.89 7.61
CA SER A 568 3.24 6.77 8.98
C SER A 568 4.74 6.49 8.93
N VAL A 569 5.54 7.37 9.52
CA VAL A 569 7.02 7.40 9.36
C VAL A 569 7.75 7.42 10.71
N ASP A 570 9.09 7.46 10.67
CA ASP A 570 10.08 7.29 11.77
C ASP A 570 10.71 5.89 11.84
N ASP A 571 11.87 5.79 12.49
CA ASP A 571 12.74 4.62 12.59
C ASP A 571 11.98 3.33 12.97
N GLU A 572 11.78 2.46 11.98
CA GLU A 572 11.10 1.18 12.15
C GLU A 572 11.96 0.14 12.89
N SER A 573 13.26 0.40 13.09
CA SER A 573 14.16 -0.51 13.83
C SER A 573 14.14 -0.32 15.35
N LYS A 574 13.39 0.67 15.85
CA LYS A 574 13.17 0.85 17.29
C LYS A 574 12.42 -0.35 17.89
N PRO A 575 12.83 -0.86 19.07
CA PRO A 575 12.14 -1.98 19.72
C PRO A 575 10.78 -1.54 20.27
N GLU A 576 9.74 -2.33 20.02
CA GLU A 576 8.40 -2.11 20.57
C GLU A 576 8.24 -2.86 21.90
N LEU A 577 8.00 -2.15 23.01
CA LEU A 577 7.84 -2.76 24.33
C LEU A 577 6.42 -3.28 24.59
N HIS A 578 5.44 -2.82 23.82
CA HIS A 578 4.02 -3.09 24.03
C HIS A 578 3.40 -3.84 22.85
N ILE A 579 2.76 -4.97 23.13
CA ILE A 579 1.94 -5.71 22.16
C ILE A 579 0.56 -5.04 22.10
N PHE A 580 0.13 -4.59 20.92
CA PHE A 580 -1.23 -4.03 20.78
C PHE A 580 -2.28 -5.15 20.87
N ASN A 581 -3.15 -5.03 21.87
CA ASN A 581 -4.17 -6.02 22.22
C ASN A 581 -5.36 -5.33 22.94
N MET A 582 -6.36 -6.10 23.39
CA MET A 582 -7.54 -5.58 24.09
C MET A 582 -7.25 -4.99 25.48
N ASP A 583 -6.10 -5.33 26.07
CA ASP A 583 -5.68 -4.85 27.39
C ASP A 583 -4.84 -3.55 27.29
N SER A 584 -4.48 -3.13 26.06
CA SER A 584 -3.74 -1.90 25.78
C SER A 584 -4.57 -0.65 26.13
N PRO A 585 -3.99 0.39 26.75
CA PRO A 585 -4.76 1.57 27.13
C PRO A 585 -5.29 2.33 25.91
N LEU A 586 -6.56 2.74 25.98
CA LEU A 586 -7.20 3.57 24.93
C LEU A 586 -6.51 4.95 24.84
N PRO A 587 -6.54 5.64 23.68
CA PRO A 587 -5.79 6.89 23.45
C PRO A 587 -5.98 8.00 24.49
N ALA A 588 -7.18 8.12 25.07
CA ALA A 588 -7.49 9.07 26.16
C ALA A 588 -6.84 8.72 27.51
N LYS A 589 -6.18 7.56 27.60
CA LYS A 589 -5.52 6.99 28.78
C LYS A 589 -4.07 6.58 28.51
N TRP A 590 -3.57 6.70 27.27
CA TRP A 590 -2.15 6.47 27.00
C TRP A 590 -1.36 7.70 27.47
N THR A 591 -0.87 7.61 28.71
CA THR A 591 -0.07 8.61 29.42
C THR A 591 1.28 8.05 29.88
N GLU A 592 1.70 6.91 29.34
CA GLU A 592 3.01 6.32 29.62
C GLU A 592 4.12 7.07 28.86
N GLU A 593 5.37 6.97 29.32
CA GLU A 593 6.51 7.55 28.61
C GLU A 593 6.89 6.73 27.35
N ASP A 594 6.49 5.45 27.30
CA ASP A 594 6.70 4.57 26.14
C ASP A 594 5.82 4.96 24.94
N ASN A 595 6.41 4.89 23.75
CA ASN A 595 5.72 5.12 22.47
C ASN A 595 4.70 3.99 22.21
N PRO A 596 3.47 4.28 21.73
CA PRO A 596 2.56 3.26 21.23
C PRO A 596 3.18 2.46 20.07
N PRO A 597 2.88 1.16 19.92
CA PRO A 597 3.40 0.35 18.82
C PRO A 597 2.81 0.76 17.46
N TYR A 598 3.50 0.40 16.39
CA TYR A 598 3.19 0.68 14.99
C TYR A 598 1.75 0.33 14.61
N SER A 599 1.27 -0.84 15.05
CA SER A 599 -0.10 -1.30 14.81
C SER A 599 -1.16 -0.45 15.51
N TYR A 600 -0.83 0.14 16.67
CA TYR A 600 -1.69 1.08 17.39
C TYR A 600 -1.80 2.41 16.63
N TYR A 601 -0.67 2.97 16.18
CA TYR A 601 -0.65 4.14 15.30
C TYR A 601 -1.49 3.91 14.03
N LEU A 602 -1.23 2.82 13.29
CA LEU A 602 -1.96 2.55 12.05
C LEU A 602 -3.45 2.32 12.27
N TYR A 603 -3.87 1.58 13.30
CA TYR A 603 -5.29 1.36 13.56
C TYR A 603 -6.04 2.67 13.84
N TYR A 604 -5.55 3.53 14.74
CA TYR A 604 -6.25 4.79 15.02
C TYR A 604 -6.14 5.80 13.86
N MET A 605 -5.04 5.80 13.10
CA MET A 605 -4.97 6.58 11.85
C MET A 605 -6.01 6.10 10.83
N TYR A 606 -6.08 4.78 10.60
CA TYR A 606 -7.02 4.13 9.68
C TYR A 606 -8.48 4.37 10.08
N ALA A 607 -8.84 4.21 11.37
CA ALA A 607 -10.22 4.36 11.82
C ALA A 607 -10.73 5.79 11.62
N ASN A 608 -9.92 6.79 12.00
CA ASN A 608 -10.27 8.20 11.77
C ASN A 608 -10.30 8.57 10.28
N MET A 609 -9.36 8.07 9.48
CA MET A 609 -9.37 8.23 8.01
C MET A 609 -10.64 7.61 7.39
N THR A 610 -11.07 6.45 7.88
CA THR A 610 -12.26 5.74 7.41
C THR A 610 -13.54 6.55 7.67
N VAL A 611 -13.75 7.01 8.91
CA VAL A 611 -14.89 7.88 9.26
C VAL A 611 -14.86 9.20 8.47
N LEU A 612 -13.67 9.79 8.32
CA LEU A 612 -13.47 11.01 7.53
C LEU A 612 -13.80 10.79 6.04
N ASN A 613 -13.42 9.64 5.47
CA ASN A 613 -13.67 9.30 4.07
C ASN A 613 -15.16 9.14 3.79
N HIS A 614 -15.94 8.51 4.67
CA HIS A 614 -17.40 8.46 4.51
C HIS A 614 -18.05 9.84 4.56
N LEU A 615 -17.62 10.70 5.50
CA LEU A 615 -18.11 12.08 5.58
C LEU A 615 -17.72 12.92 4.34
N ARG A 616 -16.50 12.73 3.80
CA ARG A 616 -16.03 13.39 2.57
C ARG A 616 -16.78 12.89 1.35
N ARG A 617 -17.02 11.58 1.23
CA ARG A 617 -17.81 10.97 0.16
C ARG A 617 -19.26 11.50 0.15
N GLN A 618 -19.89 11.63 1.32
CA GLN A 618 -21.23 12.24 1.45
C GLN A 618 -21.29 13.70 0.93
N ARG A 619 -20.15 14.38 0.80
CA ARG A 619 -20.04 15.73 0.23
C ARG A 619 -19.55 15.78 -1.22
N GLY A 620 -19.21 14.65 -1.83
CA GLY A 620 -18.50 14.63 -3.12
C GLY A 620 -17.07 15.16 -3.04
N PHE A 621 -16.41 15.06 -1.87
CA PHE A 621 -15.00 15.43 -1.69
C PHE A 621 -14.10 14.21 -1.83
N HIS A 622 -12.93 14.39 -2.47
CA HIS A 622 -11.90 13.36 -2.64
C HIS A 622 -11.53 12.68 -1.31
N THR A 623 -11.64 11.35 -1.25
CA THR A 623 -11.22 10.49 -0.14
C THR A 623 -9.70 10.38 -0.05
N LEU A 624 -9.18 10.00 1.11
CA LEU A 624 -7.74 9.88 1.38
C LEU A 624 -7.36 8.42 1.60
N VAL A 625 -6.21 7.98 1.08
CA VAL A 625 -5.71 6.60 1.25
C VAL A 625 -4.58 6.51 2.27
N LEU A 626 -4.36 5.34 2.86
CA LEU A 626 -3.26 5.08 3.79
C LEU A 626 -2.14 4.34 3.06
N ARG A 627 -0.93 4.91 3.03
CA ARG A 627 0.26 4.35 2.36
C ARG A 627 1.50 4.50 3.26
N PRO A 628 1.69 3.65 4.28
CA PRO A 628 2.73 3.82 5.30
C PRO A 628 4.10 3.29 4.85
N HIS A 629 5.17 3.79 5.48
CA HIS A 629 6.45 3.08 5.52
C HIS A 629 6.26 1.78 6.32
N CYS A 630 6.58 0.63 5.72
CA CYS A 630 6.19 -0.67 6.28
C CYS A 630 7.17 -1.79 5.88
N GLY A 631 7.78 -2.41 6.88
CA GLY A 631 8.70 -3.52 6.72
C GLY A 631 9.98 -3.16 5.96
N GLU A 632 10.49 -1.93 6.09
CA GLU A 632 11.91 -1.67 5.81
C GLU A 632 12.77 -2.35 6.88
N ALA A 633 12.39 -2.16 8.14
CA ALA A 633 13.02 -2.73 9.32
C ALA A 633 11.95 -3.20 10.32
N GLY A 634 12.36 -3.47 11.56
CA GLY A 634 11.44 -3.85 12.63
C GLY A 634 10.86 -5.27 12.53
N PRO A 635 9.78 -5.54 13.28
CA PRO A 635 9.11 -6.84 13.37
C PRO A 635 8.06 -7.06 12.26
N ILE A 636 7.79 -8.34 11.96
CA ILE A 636 6.92 -8.75 10.83
C ILE A 636 5.45 -8.31 11.00
N HIS A 637 4.97 -8.03 12.22
CA HIS A 637 3.59 -7.57 12.47
C HIS A 637 3.28 -6.18 11.91
N HIS A 638 4.30 -5.40 11.53
CA HIS A 638 4.11 -4.16 10.78
C HIS A 638 3.49 -4.45 9.41
N LEU A 639 4.04 -5.42 8.66
CA LEU A 639 3.54 -5.83 7.34
C LEU A 639 2.15 -6.48 7.40
N VAL A 640 1.76 -7.05 8.55
CA VAL A 640 0.37 -7.48 8.83
C VAL A 640 -0.56 -6.28 8.92
N SER A 641 -0.17 -5.28 9.69
CA SER A 641 -0.93 -4.03 9.85
C SER A 641 -1.05 -3.28 8.52
N GLY A 642 0.02 -3.24 7.72
CA GLY A 642 -0.01 -2.75 6.34
C GLY A 642 -0.94 -3.55 5.44
N PHE A 643 -0.85 -4.89 5.45
CA PHE A 643 -1.71 -5.77 4.64
C PHE A 643 -3.21 -5.58 4.93
N MET A 644 -3.57 -5.36 6.19
CA MET A 644 -4.96 -5.11 6.58
C MET A 644 -5.40 -3.68 6.22
N LEU A 645 -4.61 -2.67 6.57
CA LEU A 645 -5.09 -1.28 6.67
C LEU A 645 -4.70 -0.35 5.51
N SER A 646 -3.65 -0.67 4.74
CA SER A 646 -3.09 0.25 3.73
C SER A 646 -3.45 -0.13 2.29
N GLU A 647 -3.64 0.87 1.43
CA GLU A 647 -3.78 0.64 -0.02
C GLU A 647 -2.48 0.09 -0.61
N ASN A 648 -1.36 0.78 -0.34
CA ASN A 648 0.00 0.45 -0.77
C ASN A 648 0.96 0.58 0.42
N ILE A 649 2.19 0.07 0.29
CA ILE A 649 3.25 0.29 1.28
C ILE A 649 4.52 0.88 0.65
N SER A 650 5.38 1.41 1.52
CA SER A 650 6.73 1.82 1.15
C SER A 650 7.78 0.86 1.76
N HIS A 651 8.89 0.69 1.04
CA HIS A 651 10.03 -0.23 1.28
C HIS A 651 9.70 -1.72 1.16
N GLY A 652 8.92 -2.33 2.07
CA GLY A 652 8.52 -3.74 1.99
C GLY A 652 9.66 -4.78 1.99
N LEU A 653 10.87 -4.42 2.42
CA LEU A 653 12.08 -5.28 2.39
C LEU A 653 11.89 -6.60 3.15
N LEU A 654 11.15 -6.59 4.25
CA LEU A 654 10.95 -7.76 5.11
C LEU A 654 9.97 -8.80 4.57
N LEU A 655 9.20 -8.51 3.50
CA LEU A 655 8.35 -9.52 2.85
C LEU A 655 9.18 -10.74 2.37
N ARG A 656 10.46 -10.55 2.04
CA ARG A 656 11.43 -11.65 1.78
C ARG A 656 11.53 -12.69 2.89
N LYS A 657 11.22 -12.35 4.14
CA LYS A 657 11.25 -13.25 5.32
C LYS A 657 9.89 -13.90 5.61
N ALA A 658 8.82 -13.41 4.98
CA ALA A 658 7.43 -13.79 5.27
C ALA A 658 6.70 -14.27 4.01
N PRO A 659 6.93 -15.53 3.55
CA PRO A 659 6.33 -16.07 2.33
C PRO A 659 4.80 -15.98 2.27
N VAL A 660 4.12 -16.14 3.40
CA VAL A 660 2.64 -16.01 3.49
C VAL A 660 2.20 -14.60 3.12
N LEU A 661 2.83 -13.57 3.71
CA LEU A 661 2.54 -12.19 3.36
C LEU A 661 2.96 -11.88 1.92
N GLN A 662 4.15 -12.27 1.47
CA GLN A 662 4.60 -11.98 0.10
C GLN A 662 3.64 -12.57 -0.96
N TYR A 663 3.12 -13.78 -0.74
CA TYR A 663 2.11 -14.39 -1.61
C TYR A 663 0.75 -13.67 -1.52
N LEU A 664 0.34 -13.21 -0.35
CA LEU A 664 -0.87 -12.39 -0.19
C LEU A 664 -0.74 -10.99 -0.84
N TYR A 665 0.43 -10.35 -0.80
CA TYR A 665 0.70 -9.08 -1.51
C TYR A 665 0.66 -9.28 -3.03
N TYR A 666 1.13 -10.42 -3.53
CA TYR A 666 0.97 -10.83 -4.92
C TYR A 666 -0.51 -11.05 -5.30
N LEU A 667 -1.24 -11.89 -4.54
CA LEU A 667 -2.64 -12.22 -4.84
C LEU A 667 -3.61 -11.04 -4.67
N ALA A 668 -3.31 -10.06 -3.82
CA ALA A 668 -4.07 -8.83 -3.68
C ALA A 668 -3.52 -7.65 -4.53
N GLN A 669 -2.43 -7.87 -5.29
CA GLN A 669 -1.74 -6.87 -6.12
C GLN A 669 -1.49 -5.53 -5.41
N ILE A 670 -0.94 -5.61 -4.18
CA ILE A 670 -0.66 -4.45 -3.34
C ILE A 670 0.56 -3.71 -3.89
N GLY A 671 0.45 -2.39 -4.06
CA GLY A 671 1.57 -1.56 -4.51
C GLY A 671 2.69 -1.48 -3.47
N ILE A 672 3.93 -1.66 -3.91
CA ILE A 672 5.14 -1.50 -3.09
C ILE A 672 6.04 -0.47 -3.77
N ALA A 673 6.24 0.68 -3.13
CA ALA A 673 7.24 1.67 -3.53
C ALA A 673 8.59 1.31 -2.90
N MET A 674 9.64 1.10 -3.71
CA MET A 674 10.95 0.63 -3.26
C MET A 674 12.07 1.58 -3.68
N SER A 675 12.97 1.90 -2.74
CA SER A 675 14.08 2.85 -2.95
C SER A 675 15.46 2.22 -2.73
N PRO A 676 15.96 1.42 -3.68
CA PRO A 676 17.19 0.63 -3.55
C PRO A 676 18.45 1.36 -3.09
N LEU A 677 18.69 2.61 -3.52
CA LEU A 677 19.84 3.42 -3.10
C LEU A 677 19.75 3.84 -1.63
N SER A 678 18.55 4.20 -1.16
CA SER A 678 18.29 4.45 0.27
C SER A 678 18.52 3.17 1.08
N ASN A 679 17.86 2.07 0.68
CA ASN A 679 17.99 0.78 1.37
C ASN A 679 19.46 0.31 1.42
N ASN A 680 20.23 0.49 0.34
CA ASN A 680 21.67 0.20 0.27
C ASN A 680 22.51 1.03 1.24
N SER A 681 22.10 2.27 1.50
CA SER A 681 22.80 3.21 2.38
C SER A 681 22.47 2.99 3.86
N LEU A 682 21.27 2.47 4.16
CA LEU A 682 20.74 2.37 5.52
C LEU A 682 20.64 0.93 6.08
N PHE A 683 20.27 -0.07 5.28
CA PHE A 683 19.81 -1.37 5.81
C PHE A 683 20.32 -2.62 5.08
N LEU A 684 20.49 -2.59 3.76
CA LEU A 684 20.62 -3.80 2.95
C LEU A 684 21.33 -3.52 1.62
N SER A 685 22.54 -4.09 1.44
CA SER A 685 23.36 -3.86 0.23
C SER A 685 22.61 -4.12 -1.08
N TYR A 686 22.86 -3.28 -2.10
CA TYR A 686 22.05 -3.18 -3.32
C TYR A 686 21.78 -4.53 -4.02
N HIS A 687 22.79 -5.39 -4.14
CA HIS A 687 22.67 -6.72 -4.75
C HIS A 687 21.74 -7.68 -3.97
N ARG A 688 21.48 -7.42 -2.69
CA ARG A 688 20.58 -8.20 -1.83
C ARG A 688 19.19 -7.59 -1.71
N ASN A 689 18.91 -6.42 -2.31
CA ASN A 689 17.58 -5.83 -2.33
C ASN A 689 16.62 -6.74 -3.12
N PRO A 690 15.42 -7.06 -2.59
CA PRO A 690 14.56 -8.08 -3.19
C PRO A 690 13.67 -7.57 -4.34
N LEU A 691 13.81 -6.31 -4.79
CA LEU A 691 13.01 -5.76 -5.91
C LEU A 691 13.01 -6.65 -7.17
N PRO A 692 14.16 -7.19 -7.67
CA PRO A 692 14.15 -8.08 -8.84
C PRO A 692 13.42 -9.40 -8.58
N GLU A 693 13.51 -9.91 -7.35
CA GLU A 693 12.82 -11.13 -6.91
C GLU A 693 11.29 -10.89 -6.89
N TYR A 694 10.84 -9.78 -6.32
CA TYR A 694 9.44 -9.38 -6.27
C TYR A 694 8.87 -9.11 -7.69
N LEU A 695 9.64 -8.44 -8.55
CA LEU A 695 9.28 -8.22 -9.96
C LEU A 695 9.24 -9.53 -10.75
N SER A 696 10.14 -10.48 -10.49
CA SER A 696 10.08 -11.80 -11.14
C SER A 696 8.76 -12.51 -10.81
N ARG A 697 8.32 -12.45 -9.55
CA ARG A 697 7.09 -13.07 -9.05
C ARG A 697 5.82 -12.34 -9.45
N GLY A 698 5.91 -11.11 -9.99
CA GLY A 698 4.75 -10.32 -10.40
C GLY A 698 4.04 -9.59 -9.26
N LEU A 699 4.75 -9.27 -8.17
CA LEU A 699 4.24 -8.29 -7.21
C LEU A 699 4.23 -6.89 -7.85
N MET A 700 3.28 -6.03 -7.48
CA MET A 700 3.19 -4.67 -8.01
C MET A 700 4.23 -3.74 -7.38
N VAL A 701 5.50 -3.92 -7.74
CA VAL A 701 6.61 -3.07 -7.32
C VAL A 701 6.79 -1.85 -8.24
N SER A 702 7.30 -0.76 -7.67
CA SER A 702 7.80 0.43 -8.38
C SER A 702 9.12 0.92 -7.78
N LEU A 703 9.92 1.64 -8.59
CA LEU A 703 11.11 2.35 -8.13
C LEU A 703 10.76 3.77 -7.69
N SER A 704 11.39 4.22 -6.60
CA SER A 704 11.20 5.52 -5.96
C SER A 704 12.51 6.04 -5.33
N THR A 705 12.62 7.34 -5.03
CA THR A 705 13.93 7.94 -4.68
C THR A 705 14.17 8.21 -3.19
N ASP A 706 13.12 8.19 -2.36
CA ASP A 706 13.18 8.46 -0.92
C ASP A 706 13.68 9.89 -0.58
N ASP A 707 15.00 10.05 -0.41
CA ASP A 707 15.68 11.33 -0.21
C ASP A 707 16.75 11.57 -1.30
N PRO A 708 16.39 12.19 -2.45
CA PRO A 708 17.37 12.67 -3.43
C PRO A 708 18.52 13.50 -2.85
N LEU A 709 18.25 14.29 -1.82
CA LEU A 709 19.24 15.10 -1.11
C LEU A 709 20.29 14.25 -0.36
N GLN A 710 19.95 13.04 0.09
CA GLN A 710 20.85 12.16 0.85
C GLN A 710 21.53 11.09 -0.02
N PHE A 711 20.90 10.65 -1.12
CA PHE A 711 21.30 9.42 -1.83
C PHE A 711 21.66 9.60 -3.32
N HIS A 712 21.38 10.74 -3.95
CA HIS A 712 21.42 10.92 -5.41
C HIS A 712 22.35 12.06 -5.86
N PHE A 713 23.03 11.89 -7.00
CA PHE A 713 24.01 12.84 -7.53
C PHE A 713 23.52 13.62 -8.76
N THR A 714 22.50 13.14 -9.48
CA THR A 714 22.04 13.71 -10.77
C THR A 714 20.95 14.79 -10.61
N LYS A 715 20.56 15.44 -11.73
CA LYS A 715 19.39 16.35 -11.77
C LYS A 715 18.05 15.58 -11.71
N GLU A 716 18.04 14.33 -12.13
CA GLU A 716 16.82 13.52 -12.34
C GLU A 716 16.92 12.23 -11.51
N PRO A 717 16.72 12.31 -10.18
CA PRO A 717 17.06 11.23 -9.25
C PRO A 717 16.30 9.93 -9.55
N LEU A 718 15.05 10.02 -9.99
CA LEU A 718 14.27 8.83 -10.39
C LEU A 718 14.92 8.12 -11.59
N MET A 719 15.43 8.87 -12.57
CA MET A 719 16.14 8.30 -13.71
C MET A 719 17.50 7.71 -13.32
N GLU A 720 18.13 8.18 -12.24
CA GLU A 720 19.34 7.60 -11.65
C GLU A 720 19.06 6.24 -10.98
N GLU A 721 17.99 6.10 -10.20
CA GLU A 721 17.53 4.79 -9.69
C GLU A 721 17.24 3.80 -10.81
N TYR A 722 16.39 4.15 -11.79
CA TYR A 722 16.09 3.27 -12.93
C TYR A 722 17.35 2.89 -13.71
N SER A 723 18.31 3.81 -13.88
CA SER A 723 19.57 3.54 -14.59
C SER A 723 20.45 2.55 -13.81
N ILE A 724 20.60 2.73 -12.49
CA ILE A 724 21.42 1.86 -11.65
C ILE A 724 20.76 0.48 -11.51
N ALA A 725 19.45 0.42 -11.27
CA ALA A 725 18.67 -0.82 -11.25
C ALA A 725 18.84 -1.62 -12.55
N ALA A 726 18.73 -0.95 -13.71
CA ALA A 726 18.88 -1.60 -15.01
C ALA A 726 20.29 -2.13 -15.25
N GLN A 727 21.35 -1.39 -14.88
CA GLN A 727 22.74 -1.86 -15.06
C GLN A 727 23.13 -2.96 -14.07
N VAL A 728 22.68 -2.87 -12.80
CA VAL A 728 23.08 -3.81 -11.74
C VAL A 728 22.30 -5.12 -11.81
N TRP A 729 21.00 -5.08 -12.11
CA TRP A 729 20.14 -6.27 -12.19
C TRP A 729 19.83 -6.72 -13.62
N LYS A 730 20.37 -6.03 -14.64
CA LYS A 730 20.19 -6.33 -16.08
C LYS A 730 18.73 -6.28 -16.53
N LEU A 731 17.95 -5.35 -15.98
CA LEU A 731 16.55 -5.16 -16.36
C LEU A 731 16.44 -4.76 -17.83
N SER A 732 15.55 -5.43 -18.57
CA SER A 732 15.26 -5.11 -19.96
C SER A 732 14.45 -3.82 -20.10
N SER A 733 14.37 -3.32 -21.34
CA SER A 733 13.43 -2.24 -21.70
C SER A 733 11.97 -2.60 -21.36
N CYS A 734 11.58 -3.87 -21.41
CA CYS A 734 10.24 -4.31 -20.99
C CYS A 734 10.05 -4.17 -19.47
N ASP A 735 11.03 -4.61 -18.67
CA ASP A 735 10.97 -4.57 -17.21
C ASP A 735 10.97 -3.14 -16.66
N MET A 736 11.78 -2.25 -17.26
CA MET A 736 11.76 -0.82 -16.92
C MET A 736 10.42 -0.15 -17.26
N CYS A 737 9.76 -0.55 -18.35
CA CYS A 737 8.43 -0.06 -18.70
C CYS A 737 7.35 -0.65 -17.78
N GLU A 738 7.48 -1.91 -17.33
CA GLU A 738 6.58 -2.55 -16.37
C GLU A 738 6.62 -1.84 -15.00
N LEU A 739 7.83 -1.57 -14.48
CA LEU A 739 8.02 -0.77 -13.25
C LEU A 739 7.41 0.64 -13.37
N ALA A 740 7.58 1.30 -14.53
CA ALA A 740 6.99 2.61 -14.80
C ALA A 740 5.46 2.55 -14.85
N ARG A 741 4.87 1.57 -15.54
CA ARG A 741 3.41 1.32 -15.57
C ARG A 741 2.86 1.09 -14.16
N ASN A 742 3.52 0.27 -13.35
CA ASN A 742 3.14 0.00 -11.97
C ASN A 742 3.16 1.27 -11.11
N SER A 743 4.18 2.13 -11.27
CA SER A 743 4.25 3.42 -10.56
C SER A 743 3.03 4.32 -10.87
N VAL A 744 2.57 4.36 -12.12
CA VAL A 744 1.37 5.10 -12.51
C VAL A 744 0.12 4.46 -11.91
N LEU A 745 -0.01 3.13 -11.97
CA LEU A 745 -1.17 2.40 -11.43
C LEU A 745 -1.36 2.65 -9.93
N MET A 746 -0.31 2.49 -9.12
CA MET A 746 -0.40 2.64 -7.66
C MET A 746 -0.44 4.10 -7.16
N SER A 747 -0.13 5.08 -8.03
CA SER A 747 -0.12 6.51 -7.64
C SER A 747 -1.51 7.07 -7.27
N GLY A 748 -1.56 8.24 -6.64
CA GLY A 748 -2.78 8.97 -6.29
C GLY A 748 -3.30 9.96 -7.35
N PHE A 749 -2.78 9.93 -8.58
CA PHE A 749 -3.28 10.78 -9.66
C PHE A 749 -4.71 10.38 -10.11
N SER A 750 -5.49 11.34 -10.61
CA SER A 750 -6.91 11.13 -10.95
C SER A 750 -7.09 10.07 -12.05
N HIS A 751 -8.28 9.46 -12.10
CA HIS A 751 -8.68 8.54 -13.17
C HIS A 751 -8.40 9.13 -14.56
N GLU A 752 -8.77 10.40 -14.78
CA GLU A 752 -8.56 11.10 -16.05
C GLU A 752 -7.08 11.14 -16.43
N MET A 753 -6.18 11.50 -15.49
CA MET A 753 -4.74 11.53 -15.75
C MET A 753 -4.19 10.13 -16.04
N LYS A 754 -4.63 9.10 -15.30
CA LYS A 754 -4.25 7.70 -15.57
C LYS A 754 -4.78 7.22 -16.94
N SER A 755 -5.99 7.61 -17.33
CA SER A 755 -6.59 7.36 -18.65
C SER A 755 -5.75 7.97 -19.79
N TYR A 756 -5.35 9.24 -19.65
CA TYR A 756 -4.43 9.88 -20.60
C TYR A 756 -3.05 9.18 -20.66
N TRP A 757 -2.53 8.69 -19.53
CA TRP A 757 -1.17 8.14 -19.41
C TRP A 757 -1.02 6.65 -19.74
N LEU A 758 -2.07 5.84 -19.57
CA LEU A 758 -2.05 4.38 -19.80
C LEU A 758 -3.04 3.92 -20.90
N GLY A 759 -4.01 4.76 -21.26
CA GLY A 759 -5.07 4.48 -22.23
C GLY A 759 -6.46 4.40 -21.58
N PRO A 760 -7.54 4.66 -22.32
CA PRO A 760 -8.89 4.73 -21.75
C PRO A 760 -9.34 3.42 -21.10
N ASN A 761 -8.87 2.28 -21.61
CA ASN A 761 -9.21 0.95 -21.08
C ASN A 761 -8.38 0.52 -19.85
N TYR A 762 -7.52 1.35 -19.26
CA TYR A 762 -6.55 0.89 -18.24
C TYR A 762 -7.16 0.23 -16.98
N ILE A 763 -8.46 0.43 -16.74
CA ILE A 763 -9.24 -0.15 -15.63
C ILE A 763 -9.66 -1.61 -15.89
N LYS A 764 -9.70 -2.03 -17.16
CA LYS A 764 -10.06 -3.40 -17.55
C LYS A 764 -9.07 -4.44 -17.00
N GLU A 765 -9.45 -5.71 -17.09
CA GLU A 765 -8.58 -6.85 -16.75
C GLU A 765 -7.75 -7.32 -17.98
N GLY A 766 -6.64 -8.02 -17.72
CA GLY A 766 -5.83 -8.66 -18.76
C GLY A 766 -5.21 -7.73 -19.80
N GLN A 767 -5.06 -8.25 -21.03
CA GLN A 767 -4.45 -7.52 -22.15
C GLN A 767 -5.20 -6.22 -22.49
N GLU A 768 -6.53 -6.18 -22.32
CA GLU A 768 -7.33 -4.98 -22.60
C GLU A 768 -6.98 -3.79 -21.68
N SER A 769 -6.31 -4.03 -20.54
CA SER A 769 -5.82 -3.01 -19.62
C SER A 769 -4.62 -2.19 -20.13
N ASN A 770 -4.14 -2.44 -21.35
CA ASN A 770 -2.88 -1.92 -21.85
C ASN A 770 -3.00 -1.26 -23.22
N ASP A 771 -2.57 0.00 -23.33
CA ASP A 771 -2.19 0.61 -24.61
C ASP A 771 -0.65 0.67 -24.67
N ILE A 772 -0.03 -0.26 -25.41
CA ILE A 772 1.42 -0.28 -25.64
C ILE A 772 1.93 1.06 -26.23
N ARG A 773 1.08 1.82 -26.94
CA ARG A 773 1.39 3.16 -27.48
C ARG A 773 1.45 4.24 -26.40
N ARG A 774 1.22 3.90 -25.13
CA ARG A 774 1.27 4.79 -23.96
C ARG A 774 2.14 4.22 -22.84
N SER A 775 2.02 2.92 -22.54
CA SER A 775 2.81 2.23 -21.51
C SER A 775 4.19 1.75 -21.98
N ASN A 776 4.36 1.51 -23.30
CA ASN A 776 5.45 0.74 -23.90
C ASN A 776 5.69 -0.65 -23.26
N VAL A 777 4.73 -1.18 -22.51
CA VAL A 777 4.76 -2.56 -22.00
C VAL A 777 4.12 -3.46 -23.05
N PRO A 778 4.81 -4.46 -23.60
CA PRO A 778 4.23 -5.45 -24.51
C PRO A 778 3.00 -6.14 -23.91
N ASP A 779 1.95 -6.25 -24.73
CA ASP A 779 0.75 -7.02 -24.43
C ASP A 779 1.07 -8.46 -23.97
N ILE A 780 2.12 -9.05 -24.54
CA ILE A 780 2.69 -10.35 -24.16
C ILE A 780 3.02 -10.43 -22.67
N ARG A 781 3.63 -9.37 -22.11
CA ARG A 781 3.97 -9.29 -20.68
C ARG A 781 2.70 -9.19 -19.83
N VAL A 782 1.77 -8.32 -20.24
CA VAL A 782 0.52 -8.07 -19.50
C VAL A 782 -0.37 -9.33 -19.50
N ALA A 783 -0.46 -10.03 -20.63
CA ALA A 783 -1.15 -11.31 -20.75
C ALA A 783 -0.49 -12.37 -19.84
N TYR A 784 0.84 -12.53 -19.89
CA TYR A 784 1.55 -13.45 -19.01
C TYR A 784 1.26 -13.18 -17.52
N ARG A 785 1.34 -11.92 -17.07
CA ARG A 785 1.07 -11.56 -15.67
C ARG A 785 -0.36 -11.87 -15.26
N TYR A 786 -1.34 -11.52 -16.10
CA TYR A 786 -2.75 -11.70 -15.81
C TYR A 786 -3.18 -13.17 -15.85
N GLU A 787 -2.73 -13.93 -16.85
CA GLU A 787 -2.99 -15.37 -16.94
C GLU A 787 -2.39 -16.09 -15.72
N THR A 788 -1.13 -15.80 -15.37
CA THR A 788 -0.48 -16.36 -14.17
C THR A 788 -1.20 -16.00 -12.87
N MET A 789 -1.70 -14.77 -12.74
CA MET A 789 -2.49 -14.36 -11.57
C MET A 789 -3.83 -15.09 -11.50
N CYS A 790 -4.50 -15.29 -12.64
CA CYS A 790 -5.75 -16.05 -12.70
C CYS A 790 -5.54 -17.53 -12.36
N GLU A 791 -4.43 -18.14 -12.79
CA GLU A 791 -4.07 -19.53 -12.43
C GLU A 791 -3.88 -19.71 -10.91
N GLU A 792 -3.14 -18.82 -10.24
CA GLU A 792 -2.93 -18.90 -8.78
C GLU A 792 -4.23 -18.64 -7.99
N LEU A 793 -5.13 -17.80 -8.50
CA LEU A 793 -6.46 -17.54 -7.91
C LEU A 793 -7.45 -18.69 -8.19
N ASN A 794 -7.45 -19.25 -9.40
CA ASN A 794 -8.18 -20.47 -9.74
C ASN A 794 -7.76 -21.60 -8.77
N LEU A 795 -6.46 -21.80 -8.55
CA LEU A 795 -5.93 -22.87 -7.69
C LEU A 795 -6.53 -22.83 -6.27
N ILE A 796 -6.48 -21.67 -5.60
CA ILE A 796 -6.97 -21.57 -4.21
C ILE A 796 -8.51 -21.59 -4.13
N THR A 797 -9.22 -21.06 -5.11
CA THR A 797 -10.70 -21.06 -5.12
C THR A 797 -11.27 -22.44 -5.50
N GLN A 798 -10.65 -23.13 -6.46
CA GLN A 798 -11.06 -24.47 -6.91
C GLN A 798 -10.75 -25.55 -5.87
N ALA A 799 -9.65 -25.43 -5.11
CA ALA A 799 -9.38 -26.33 -3.98
C ALA A 799 -10.53 -26.31 -2.96
N ILE A 800 -11.04 -25.12 -2.62
CA ILE A 800 -12.17 -24.92 -1.70
C ILE A 800 -13.47 -25.47 -2.30
N ARG A 801 -13.79 -25.17 -3.56
CA ARG A 801 -14.98 -25.70 -4.25
C ARG A 801 -15.00 -27.23 -4.39
N THR A 802 -13.84 -27.87 -4.39
CA THR A 802 -13.74 -29.34 -4.50
C THR A 802 -14.14 -30.03 -3.19
N ASP A 803 -13.76 -29.44 -2.05
CA ASP A 803 -14.18 -29.86 -0.69
C ASP A 803 -15.70 -29.75 -0.52
N GLU A 804 -16.33 -28.71 -1.08
CA GLU A 804 -17.80 -28.55 -1.10
C GLU A 804 -18.49 -29.65 -1.94
N LEU A 805 -17.91 -30.03 -3.08
CA LEU A 805 -18.49 -31.10 -3.92
C LEU A 805 -18.34 -32.49 -3.28
N GLU A 806 -17.19 -32.81 -2.71
CA GLU A 806 -16.97 -34.10 -2.03
C GLU A 806 -17.86 -34.23 -0.78
N THR A 807 -18.04 -33.17 0.00
CA THR A 807 -18.94 -33.19 1.18
C THR A 807 -20.43 -33.26 0.83
N ILE A 808 -20.87 -32.65 -0.28
CA ILE A 808 -22.25 -32.78 -0.77
C ILE A 808 -22.57 -34.22 -1.24
N GLU A 809 -21.61 -34.93 -1.86
CA GLU A 809 -21.81 -36.33 -2.24
C GLU A 809 -21.90 -37.27 -1.01
N GLU A 810 -21.15 -37.01 0.07
CA GLU A 810 -21.27 -37.80 1.30
C GLU A 810 -22.62 -37.62 2.01
N GLU A 811 -23.16 -36.39 2.11
CA GLU A 811 -24.50 -36.17 2.70
C GLU A 811 -25.62 -36.84 1.88
N GLY A 812 -25.44 -36.99 0.56
CA GLY A 812 -26.37 -37.71 -0.31
C GLY A 812 -26.42 -39.23 -0.09
N ALA A 813 -25.41 -39.82 0.57
CA ALA A 813 -25.16 -41.26 0.55
C ALA A 813 -25.80 -42.09 1.69
N LEU A 814 -26.56 -41.49 2.62
CA LEU A 814 -27.04 -42.15 3.85
C LEU A 814 -28.57 -42.19 4.03
N CYS A 815 -29.28 -42.86 3.12
CA CYS A 815 -30.69 -43.26 3.36
C CYS A 815 -31.13 -44.62 2.77
N MET A 816 -30.28 -45.66 2.91
CA MET A 816 -30.71 -47.05 2.71
C MET A 816 -31.60 -47.52 3.88
N GLY A 817 -32.91 -47.32 3.74
CA GLY A 817 -33.90 -47.64 4.78
C GLY A 817 -33.96 -49.13 5.14
N ALA A 818 -34.05 -49.43 6.44
CA ALA A 818 -34.16 -50.79 6.94
C ALA A 818 -35.53 -51.41 6.58
N VAL A 819 -35.54 -52.35 5.63
CA VAL A 819 -36.74 -53.11 5.27
C VAL A 819 -37.01 -54.16 6.35
N HIS A 820 -38.06 -53.94 7.15
CA HIS A 820 -38.62 -55.00 7.99
C HIS A 820 -39.22 -56.10 7.11
N ALA A 821 -38.73 -57.33 7.27
CA ALA A 821 -39.36 -58.51 6.70
C ALA A 821 -40.54 -58.97 7.58
N GLU A 822 -41.72 -59.14 6.99
CA GLU A 822 -42.80 -59.93 7.57
C GLU A 822 -42.83 -61.34 6.93
N LYS A 823 -43.06 -62.34 7.79
CA LYS A 823 -43.21 -63.80 7.51
C LYS A 823 -41.92 -64.58 7.34
#